data_AF-J3D3V7-F1
#
_entry.id   AF-J3D3V7-F1
#
_cell.length_a   1.000
_cell.length_b   1.000
_cell.length_c   1.000
_cell.angle_alpha   90.00
_cell.angle_beta   90.00
_cell.angle_gamma   90.00
#
_symmetry.space_group_name_H-M   'P 1'
#
loop_
_entity.id
_entity.type
_entity.pdbx_description
1 polymer ?
#
loop_
_entity_poly.entity_id
_entity_poly.type
_entity_poly.pdbx_seq_one_letter_code
_entity_poly.pdbx_strand_id
1 'polypeptide(L)'
;MATSTGTITTSAGPLDVATLVSKLMSAESSVLTPLTQQASSYNSLISAYGSLKSAISTYQSALTGLTAASFSAQKAAVSNSGTGTTLTTDPFTADVNTDDSTKVLAQKIQSAGFSSSQIFNAGDSVAIKVGTNPPTFVTLQANATLAGVRDAINAAKAGVTASITTDGTGDHLVLESNTAGTANTIKVQANNSLASLAYDPSSATSSTVTQIQAPRDATVAASGNYTVSVSQLAQAQKITSAGFSSTATFNSGILAIKTGNGSTAIIKPTTNTLAGVRDAINASDAGVSATIVSDGTNAHLVIAAKDSGASNSIRVTGTGDYSSLSFDPSGKYTSPNVATGQTFDATAGGLTLNVGGTATTIALSGAGQTLQNIRDAINTANAGVTASITNDGTNDHLVLTPSGSGATSPVSLTGTGDFATLTGSTMGQLQAAQDAKLSIDGVSVTSPTNKVTDAISGVTLNLSKVTTASDNFTLNISNDTSGVSSTANTFVSAYNALEKAITGLTQQTPSTTLGQAGSSSPLASESSVQSIMTQLRNALLGSVAGGNGISSLTDIGIGFQKDGTLALDAAKLTTATTNNFAGIANLFTSTSGTNADGTANTTGTNGILTNLQTLVNGFLADGGIIDTKTKGLQASLKINSDRQTVINTRLSNMQDQYTNQFNALNVTLASMASTQSYLTQQLANLPKAS
;
A
#
# COMPACT_ATOMS: atom_id res chain seq x y z
N MET A 1 -33.97 50.67 -28.62
CA MET A 1 -32.98 51.34 -27.73
C MET A 1 -32.96 52.81 -28.09
N ALA A 2 -33.63 53.65 -27.32
CA ALA A 2 -33.38 55.08 -27.31
C ALA A 2 -32.69 55.35 -25.97
N THR A 3 -31.37 55.52 -26.00
CA THR A 3 -30.59 55.95 -24.84
C THR A 3 -30.93 57.41 -24.57
N SER A 4 -31.90 57.65 -23.68
CA SER A 4 -32.23 58.98 -23.20
C SER A 4 -31.21 59.40 -22.15
N THR A 5 -30.37 60.36 -22.51
CA THR A 5 -29.32 60.99 -21.69
C THR A 5 -29.88 62.00 -20.68
N GLY A 6 -31.03 61.70 -20.07
CA GLY A 6 -31.67 62.58 -19.10
C GLY A 6 -30.92 62.59 -17.78
N THR A 7 -29.83 63.37 -17.71
CA THR A 7 -29.17 63.71 -16.45
C THR A 7 -30.21 64.19 -15.44
N ILE A 8 -30.19 63.65 -14.22
CA ILE A 8 -31.05 64.09 -13.12
C ILE A 8 -30.70 65.56 -12.83
N THR A 9 -31.41 66.50 -13.45
CA THR A 9 -31.18 67.92 -13.20
C THR A 9 -31.92 68.31 -11.93
N THR A 10 -31.17 68.47 -10.84
CA THR A 10 -31.66 68.95 -9.54
C THR A 10 -32.08 70.42 -9.54
N SER A 11 -32.24 71.09 -10.70
CA SER A 11 -32.16 72.56 -10.72
C SER A 11 -33.02 73.32 -11.76
N ALA A 12 -34.16 72.80 -12.25
CA ALA A 12 -34.98 73.61 -13.19
C ALA A 12 -36.51 73.57 -13.02
N GLY A 13 -37.06 73.01 -11.93
CA GLY A 13 -38.50 73.05 -11.67
C GLY A 13 -38.89 72.70 -10.23
N PRO A 14 -40.18 72.81 -9.86
CA PRO A 14 -40.66 72.73 -8.47
C PRO A 14 -40.65 71.32 -7.83
N LEU A 15 -40.36 70.26 -8.60
CA LEU A 15 -40.36 68.88 -8.11
C LEU A 15 -38.93 68.32 -7.94
N ASP A 16 -38.66 67.72 -6.79
CA ASP A 16 -37.47 66.88 -6.55
C ASP A 16 -37.69 65.47 -7.10
N VAL A 17 -37.43 65.33 -8.41
CA VAL A 17 -37.61 64.09 -9.17
C VAL A 17 -36.74 62.95 -8.62
N ALA A 18 -35.51 63.25 -8.18
CA ALA A 18 -34.57 62.25 -7.68
C ALA A 18 -35.11 61.55 -6.44
N THR A 19 -35.58 62.34 -5.47
CA THR A 19 -36.11 61.82 -4.21
C THR A 19 -37.44 61.08 -4.41
N LEU A 20 -38.30 61.54 -5.33
CA LEU A 20 -39.58 60.89 -5.61
C LEU A 20 -39.40 59.53 -6.31
N VAL A 21 -38.57 59.47 -7.35
CA VAL A 21 -38.23 58.21 -8.05
C VAL A 21 -37.58 57.24 -7.09
N SER A 22 -36.65 57.71 -6.23
CA SER A 22 -36.03 56.85 -5.21
C SER A 22 -37.04 56.24 -4.25
N LYS A 23 -38.01 57.01 -3.74
CA LYS A 23 -39.06 56.51 -2.84
C LYS A 23 -39.97 55.47 -3.51
N LEU A 24 -40.35 55.71 -4.77
CA LEU A 24 -41.14 54.76 -5.56
C LEU A 24 -40.37 53.46 -5.83
N MET A 25 -39.08 53.57 -6.17
CA MET A 25 -38.22 52.41 -6.36
C MET A 25 -37.99 51.62 -5.07
N SER A 26 -37.85 52.30 -3.92
CA SER A 26 -37.78 51.60 -2.63
C SER A 26 -39.04 50.77 -2.35
N ALA A 27 -40.24 51.30 -2.63
CA ALA A 27 -41.49 50.56 -2.49
C ALA A 27 -41.57 49.36 -3.47
N GLU A 28 -41.23 49.57 -4.74
CA GLU A 28 -41.30 48.52 -5.77
C GLU A 28 -40.25 47.41 -5.56
N SER A 29 -39.06 47.77 -5.03
CA SER A 29 -37.99 46.81 -4.71
C SER A 29 -38.33 45.85 -3.57
N SER A 30 -39.37 46.13 -2.78
CA SER A 30 -39.82 45.25 -1.68
C SER A 30 -40.23 43.85 -2.16
N VAL A 31 -40.59 43.70 -3.44
CA VAL A 31 -40.93 42.41 -4.07
C VAL A 31 -39.71 41.47 -4.16
N LEU A 32 -38.47 41.99 -4.11
CA LEU A 32 -37.26 41.16 -4.07
C LEU A 32 -36.96 40.57 -2.71
N THR A 33 -37.45 41.17 -1.62
CA THR A 33 -37.19 40.72 -0.25
C THR A 33 -37.51 39.23 -0.05
N PRO A 34 -38.72 38.72 -0.38
CA PRO A 34 -39.03 37.30 -0.20
C PRO A 34 -38.18 36.38 -1.08
N LEU A 35 -37.83 36.79 -2.31
CA LEU A 35 -36.97 36.01 -3.19
C LEU A 35 -35.54 35.93 -2.66
N THR A 36 -35.01 37.06 -2.17
CA THR A 36 -33.69 37.15 -1.54
C THR A 36 -33.63 36.27 -0.30
N GLN A 37 -34.69 36.29 0.52
CA GLN A 37 -34.78 35.44 1.70
C GLN A 37 -34.86 33.94 1.34
N GLN A 38 -35.58 33.57 0.27
CA GLN A 38 -35.58 32.21 -0.26
C GLN A 38 -34.20 31.80 -0.77
N ALA A 39 -33.51 32.65 -1.53
CA ALA A 39 -32.16 32.35 -2.03
C ALA A 39 -31.16 32.13 -0.89
N SER A 40 -31.22 32.96 0.15
CA SER A 40 -30.43 32.77 1.38
C SER A 40 -30.76 31.46 2.08
N SER A 41 -32.05 31.08 2.13
CA SER A 41 -32.48 29.79 2.69
C SER A 41 -31.92 28.61 1.89
N TYR A 42 -32.02 28.63 0.55
CA TYR A 42 -31.44 27.58 -0.30
C TYR A 42 -29.92 27.48 -0.16
N ASN A 43 -29.21 28.60 -0.12
CA ASN A 43 -27.76 28.61 0.12
C ASN A 43 -27.41 27.99 1.47
N SER A 44 -28.13 28.37 2.53
CA SER A 44 -27.95 27.80 3.87
C SER A 44 -28.17 26.29 3.88
N LEU A 45 -29.22 25.81 3.20
CA LEU A 45 -29.48 24.37 3.05
C LEU A 45 -28.38 23.66 2.26
N ILE A 46 -27.92 24.22 1.13
CA ILE A 46 -26.83 23.64 0.31
C ILE A 46 -25.55 23.52 1.14
N SER A 47 -25.18 24.57 1.88
CA SER A 47 -24.03 24.53 2.79
C SER A 47 -24.19 23.47 3.88
N ALA A 48 -25.38 23.37 4.48
CA ALA A 48 -25.65 22.38 5.51
C ALA A 48 -25.63 20.93 4.98
N TYR A 49 -26.14 20.68 3.77
CA TYR A 49 -25.99 19.39 3.08
C TYR A 49 -24.54 19.09 2.73
N GLY A 50 -23.75 20.11 2.38
CA GLY A 50 -22.29 19.98 2.23
C GLY A 50 -21.63 19.50 3.51
N SER A 51 -21.93 20.13 4.65
CA SER A 51 -21.45 19.71 5.97
C SER A 51 -21.89 18.30 6.35
N LEU A 52 -23.15 17.94 6.05
CA LEU A 52 -23.67 16.59 6.26
C LEU A 52 -22.93 15.56 5.41
N LYS A 53 -22.69 15.86 4.13
CA LYS A 53 -21.91 15.01 3.22
C LYS A 53 -20.49 14.78 3.77
N SER A 54 -19.83 15.84 4.24
CA SER A 54 -18.50 15.75 4.85
C SER A 54 -18.49 14.90 6.12
N ALA A 55 -19.50 15.06 6.99
CA ALA A 55 -19.63 14.25 8.20
C ALA A 55 -19.84 12.76 7.88
N ILE A 56 -20.72 12.44 6.93
CA ILE A 56 -20.99 11.07 6.49
C ILE A 56 -19.76 10.47 5.78
N SER A 57 -19.01 11.25 5.00
CA SER A 57 -17.75 10.81 4.38
C SER A 57 -16.63 10.56 5.39
N THR A 58 -16.58 11.35 6.47
CA THR A 58 -15.67 11.10 7.59
C THR A 58 -16.02 9.79 8.29
N TYR A 59 -17.31 9.56 8.54
CA TYR A 59 -17.81 8.31 9.10
C TYR A 59 -17.54 7.11 8.17
N GLN A 60 -17.76 7.25 6.86
CA GLN A 60 -17.41 6.26 5.84
C GLN A 60 -15.94 5.87 5.95
N SER A 61 -15.05 6.86 5.99
CA SER A 61 -13.59 6.64 6.07
C SER A 61 -13.22 5.89 7.35
N ALA A 62 -13.82 6.26 8.48
CA ALA A 62 -13.63 5.54 9.74
C ALA A 62 -14.11 4.09 9.64
N LEU A 63 -15.29 3.84 9.05
CA LEU A 63 -15.82 2.49 8.85
C LEU A 63 -14.97 1.66 7.89
N THR A 64 -14.39 2.25 6.84
CA THR A 64 -13.50 1.52 5.92
C THR A 64 -12.17 1.13 6.56
N GLY A 65 -11.71 1.88 7.58
CA GLY A 65 -10.53 1.52 8.36
C GLY A 65 -10.77 0.35 9.32
N LEU A 66 -12.03 0.04 9.63
CA LEU A 66 -12.39 -1.13 10.41
C LEU A 66 -12.51 -2.33 9.46
N THR A 67 -11.84 -3.43 9.80
CA THR A 67 -11.85 -4.65 8.99
C THR A 67 -12.20 -5.86 9.86
N ALA A 68 -12.45 -7.01 9.22
CA ALA A 68 -12.64 -8.25 9.95
C ALA A 68 -11.44 -8.59 10.86
N ALA A 69 -10.23 -8.36 10.38
CA ALA A 69 -9.01 -8.55 11.15
C ALA A 69 -8.97 -7.65 12.40
N SER A 70 -9.60 -6.47 12.37
CA SER A 70 -9.66 -5.56 13.52
C SER A 70 -10.48 -6.12 14.70
N PHE A 71 -11.35 -7.11 14.45
CA PHE A 71 -12.22 -7.74 15.46
C PHE A 71 -11.86 -9.21 15.74
N SER A 72 -10.94 -9.81 14.97
CA SER A 72 -10.48 -11.18 15.14
C SER A 72 -8.96 -11.29 15.35
N ALA A 73 -8.28 -10.17 15.64
CA ALA A 73 -6.85 -10.14 15.83
C ALA A 73 -6.38 -11.06 16.98
N GLN A 74 -5.28 -11.75 16.74
CA GLN A 74 -4.52 -12.44 17.77
C GLN A 74 -3.25 -11.66 18.04
N LYS A 75 -2.72 -11.77 19.26
CA LYS A 75 -1.44 -11.20 19.66
C LYS A 75 -0.49 -12.28 20.12
N ALA A 76 0.79 -12.03 19.90
CA ALA A 76 1.86 -12.75 20.54
C ALA A 76 2.44 -11.91 21.68
N ALA A 77 2.72 -12.56 22.80
CA ALA A 77 3.49 -11.98 23.89
C ALA A 77 4.64 -12.93 24.23
N VAL A 78 5.85 -12.39 24.29
CA VAL A 78 7.03 -13.13 24.74
C VAL A 78 7.25 -12.79 26.21
N SER A 79 7.48 -13.80 27.03
CA SER A 79 7.87 -13.63 28.43
C SER A 79 9.07 -14.50 28.76
N ASN A 80 9.99 -13.99 29.57
CA ASN A 80 11.10 -14.78 30.12
C ASN A 80 10.75 -15.19 31.55
N SER A 81 10.65 -16.49 31.80
CA SER A 81 10.50 -17.05 33.14
C SER A 81 11.82 -17.63 33.68
N GLY A 82 12.92 -17.49 32.92
CA GLY A 82 14.25 -17.94 33.30
C GLY A 82 14.99 -16.96 34.23
N THR A 83 16.13 -17.41 34.76
CA THR A 83 17.00 -16.60 35.64
C THR A 83 18.11 -15.89 34.87
N GLY A 84 18.17 -16.05 33.55
CA GLY A 84 19.13 -15.38 32.69
C GLY A 84 18.97 -13.85 32.72
N THR A 85 20.00 -13.15 33.17
CA THR A 85 20.04 -11.68 33.30
C THR A 85 20.78 -10.99 32.16
N THR A 86 21.35 -11.75 31.23
CA THR A 86 22.26 -11.25 30.20
C THR A 86 21.53 -10.59 29.03
N LEU A 87 20.25 -10.91 28.80
CA LEU A 87 19.46 -10.36 27.71
C LEU A 87 18.64 -9.16 28.20
N THR A 88 19.03 -7.96 27.78
CA THR A 88 18.31 -6.70 28.05
C THR A 88 17.11 -6.47 27.12
N THR A 89 16.96 -7.30 26.08
CA THR A 89 15.85 -7.28 25.12
C THR A 89 15.50 -8.71 24.75
N ASP A 90 14.26 -8.94 24.32
CA ASP A 90 13.81 -10.25 23.88
C ASP A 90 14.67 -10.78 22.70
N PRO A 91 15.00 -12.08 22.69
CA PRO A 91 15.85 -12.69 21.67
C PRO A 91 15.12 -12.94 20.36
N PHE A 92 13.78 -12.89 20.37
CA PHE A 92 12.94 -12.98 19.19
C PHE A 92 11.66 -12.18 19.41
N THR A 93 11.03 -11.80 18.30
CA THR A 93 9.64 -11.34 18.29
C THR A 93 8.78 -12.32 17.50
N ALA A 94 7.48 -12.31 17.76
CA ALA A 94 6.52 -13.14 17.05
C ALA A 94 5.44 -12.25 16.45
N ASP A 95 5.34 -12.35 15.14
CA ASP A 95 4.41 -11.64 14.30
C ASP A 95 3.23 -12.56 14.01
N VAL A 96 2.04 -12.19 14.49
CA VAL A 96 0.83 -12.99 14.34
C VAL A 96 -0.01 -12.41 13.21
N ASN A 97 -0.17 -13.16 12.13
CA ASN A 97 -0.96 -12.75 10.97
C ASN A 97 -0.51 -11.43 10.30
N THR A 98 0.69 -10.92 10.60
CA THR A 98 1.21 -9.64 10.09
C THR A 98 2.13 -9.81 8.87
N ASP A 99 2.56 -11.03 8.57
CA ASP A 99 3.43 -11.34 7.43
C ASP A 99 2.63 -11.74 6.18
N ASP A 100 3.13 -11.44 4.99
CA ASP A 100 2.47 -11.73 3.70
C ASP A 100 2.25 -13.24 3.49
N SER A 101 3.03 -14.09 4.16
CA SER A 101 2.85 -15.55 4.23
C SER A 101 1.56 -15.97 4.96
N THR A 102 1.07 -15.14 5.87
CA THR A 102 -0.06 -15.41 6.79
C THR A 102 -1.28 -14.51 6.55
N LYS A 103 -1.13 -13.41 5.81
CA LYS A 103 -2.22 -12.48 5.46
C LYS A 103 -3.24 -13.11 4.52
N VAL A 104 -4.47 -12.61 4.63
CA VAL A 104 -5.45 -12.75 3.57
C VAL A 104 -4.92 -12.03 2.32
N LEU A 105 -4.85 -12.74 1.20
CA LEU A 105 -4.39 -12.18 -0.07
C LEU A 105 -5.53 -12.15 -1.07
N ALA A 106 -5.64 -11.04 -1.79
CA ALA A 106 -6.49 -10.94 -2.97
C ALA A 106 -5.84 -11.66 -4.14
N GLN A 107 -6.68 -12.25 -5.01
CA GLN A 107 -6.17 -12.79 -6.26
C GLN A 107 -5.68 -11.65 -7.15
N LYS A 108 -4.49 -11.83 -7.75
CA LYS A 108 -4.02 -11.00 -8.87
C LYS A 108 -3.77 -11.86 -10.09
N ILE A 109 -4.29 -11.41 -11.21
CA ILE A 109 -4.09 -12.02 -12.53
C ILE A 109 -3.48 -10.98 -13.48
N GLN A 110 -2.62 -11.44 -14.38
CA GLN A 110 -1.91 -10.61 -15.36
C GLN A 110 -2.14 -11.18 -16.75
N SER A 111 -2.51 -10.30 -17.70
CA SER A 111 -2.64 -10.68 -19.11
C SER A 111 -1.30 -10.98 -19.78
N ALA A 112 -1.33 -11.56 -20.97
CA ALA A 112 -0.21 -11.49 -21.90
C ALA A 112 0.17 -10.04 -22.23
N GLY A 113 1.39 -9.84 -22.72
CA GLY A 113 1.90 -8.52 -23.12
C GLY A 113 1.25 -8.05 -24.42
N PHE A 114 0.78 -6.80 -24.42
CA PHE A 114 0.26 -6.12 -25.59
C PHE A 114 1.23 -5.04 -26.05
N SER A 115 1.28 -4.76 -27.36
CA SER A 115 1.97 -3.57 -27.85
C SER A 115 1.27 -2.31 -27.33
N SER A 116 2.02 -1.26 -26.99
CA SER A 116 1.46 0.03 -26.55
C SER A 116 0.56 0.70 -27.59
N SER A 117 0.68 0.29 -28.86
CA SER A 117 -0.17 0.74 -29.98
C SER A 117 -1.37 -0.18 -30.27
N GLN A 118 -1.56 -1.25 -29.48
CA GLN A 118 -2.71 -2.16 -29.64
C GLN A 118 -4.02 -1.41 -29.39
N ILE A 119 -4.96 -1.55 -30.33
CA ILE A 119 -6.32 -0.99 -30.23
C ILE A 119 -7.33 -2.10 -30.01
N PHE A 120 -8.20 -1.88 -29.02
CA PHE A 120 -9.39 -2.67 -28.73
C PHE A 120 -10.62 -1.94 -29.25
N ASN A 121 -11.54 -2.67 -29.90
CA ASN A 121 -12.61 -2.05 -30.68
C ASN A 121 -13.81 -1.62 -29.84
N ALA A 122 -14.49 -0.55 -30.27
CA ALA A 122 -15.79 -0.16 -29.71
C ALA A 122 -16.80 -1.30 -29.83
N GLY A 123 -17.61 -1.52 -28.79
CA GLY A 123 -18.60 -2.59 -28.72
C GLY A 123 -18.07 -3.93 -28.18
N ASP A 124 -16.75 -4.08 -28.01
CA ASP A 124 -16.19 -5.24 -27.34
C ASP A 124 -16.43 -5.16 -25.83
N SER A 125 -16.64 -6.33 -25.22
CA SER A 125 -17.09 -6.44 -23.83
C SER A 125 -16.24 -7.42 -23.03
N VAL A 126 -16.06 -7.09 -21.76
CA VAL A 126 -15.52 -7.95 -20.72
C VAL A 126 -16.54 -8.08 -19.60
N ALA A 127 -16.87 -9.31 -19.21
CA ALA A 127 -17.65 -9.61 -18.03
C ALA A 127 -16.72 -10.11 -16.91
N ILE A 128 -16.68 -9.36 -15.81
CA ILE A 128 -15.83 -9.69 -14.66
C ILE A 128 -16.74 -10.17 -13.53
N LYS A 129 -16.42 -11.33 -12.99
CA LYS A 129 -17.06 -11.91 -11.81
C LYS A 129 -16.02 -12.10 -10.71
N VAL A 130 -16.33 -11.62 -9.51
CA VAL A 130 -15.48 -11.82 -8.32
C VAL A 130 -16.26 -12.63 -7.28
N GLY A 131 -15.77 -13.82 -6.97
CA GLY A 131 -16.41 -14.75 -6.04
C GLY A 131 -17.84 -15.09 -6.43
N THR A 132 -18.80 -14.87 -5.51
CA THR A 132 -20.23 -15.16 -5.73
C THR A 132 -21.01 -13.99 -6.33
N ASN A 133 -20.39 -12.81 -6.49
CA ASN A 133 -21.06 -11.63 -7.02
C ASN A 133 -21.58 -11.87 -8.45
N PRO A 134 -22.68 -11.23 -8.86
CA PRO A 134 -23.12 -11.26 -10.25
C PRO A 134 -22.05 -10.66 -11.18
N PRO A 135 -21.90 -11.17 -12.41
CA PRO A 135 -20.92 -10.63 -13.35
C PRO A 135 -21.24 -9.19 -13.71
N THR A 136 -20.24 -8.31 -13.65
CA THR A 136 -20.34 -6.93 -14.12
C THR A 136 -19.85 -6.85 -15.56
N PHE A 137 -20.69 -6.32 -16.45
CA PHE A 137 -20.39 -6.18 -17.87
C PHE A 137 -19.77 -4.80 -18.15
N VAL A 138 -18.59 -4.79 -18.76
CA VAL A 138 -17.87 -3.59 -19.19
C VAL A 138 -17.83 -3.61 -20.71
N THR A 139 -18.43 -2.62 -21.35
CA THR A 139 -18.45 -2.50 -22.82
C THR A 139 -17.74 -1.22 -23.25
N LEU A 140 -16.79 -1.35 -24.17
CA LEU A 140 -16.03 -0.21 -24.69
C LEU A 140 -16.93 0.68 -25.54
N GLN A 141 -17.02 1.97 -25.18
CA GLN A 141 -17.85 2.95 -25.88
C GLN A 141 -17.18 3.50 -27.15
N ALA A 142 -15.86 3.37 -27.25
CA ALA A 142 -15.05 3.80 -28.38
C ALA A 142 -13.81 2.89 -28.48
N ASN A 143 -13.09 2.97 -29.60
CA ASN A 143 -11.80 2.31 -29.75
C ASN A 143 -10.85 2.79 -28.65
N ALA A 144 -10.20 1.85 -27.97
CA ALA A 144 -9.42 2.13 -26.76
C ALA A 144 -8.06 1.42 -26.79
N THR A 145 -7.04 2.03 -26.21
CA THR A 145 -5.80 1.33 -25.86
C THR A 145 -6.00 0.52 -24.57
N LEU A 146 -5.00 -0.25 -24.15
CA LEU A 146 -5.06 -0.98 -22.87
C LEU A 146 -5.34 -0.06 -21.67
N ALA A 147 -4.86 1.19 -21.71
CA ALA A 147 -5.19 2.21 -20.71
C ALA A 147 -6.69 2.55 -20.69
N GLY A 148 -7.32 2.66 -21.87
CA GLY A 148 -8.77 2.86 -21.95
C GLY A 148 -9.56 1.65 -21.46
N VAL A 149 -9.07 0.43 -21.69
CA VAL A 149 -9.67 -0.79 -21.12
C VAL A 149 -9.58 -0.79 -19.60
N ARG A 150 -8.41 -0.48 -19.04
CA ARG A 150 -8.19 -0.31 -17.59
C ARG A 150 -9.17 0.71 -17.00
N ASP A 151 -9.27 1.87 -17.63
CA ASP A 151 -10.11 2.97 -17.14
C ASP A 151 -11.60 2.59 -17.20
N ALA A 152 -12.04 1.90 -18.25
CA ALA A 152 -13.40 1.38 -18.37
C ALA A 152 -13.72 0.35 -17.26
N ILE A 153 -12.79 -0.56 -16.94
CA ILE A 153 -12.96 -1.54 -15.86
C ILE A 153 -13.05 -0.86 -14.49
N ASN A 154 -12.14 0.09 -14.21
CA ASN A 154 -12.14 0.83 -12.96
C ASN A 154 -13.40 1.71 -12.80
N ALA A 155 -13.86 2.32 -13.88
CA ALA A 155 -15.10 3.11 -13.89
C ALA A 155 -16.34 2.22 -13.64
N ALA A 156 -16.34 0.99 -14.14
CA ALA A 156 -17.45 0.05 -13.96
C ALA A 156 -17.55 -0.53 -12.54
N LYS A 157 -16.53 -0.34 -11.68
CA LYS A 157 -16.49 -0.83 -10.29
C LYS A 157 -16.80 -2.34 -10.17
N ALA A 158 -16.25 -3.13 -11.10
CA ALA A 158 -16.55 -4.56 -11.27
C ALA A 158 -16.01 -5.50 -10.16
N GLY A 159 -15.75 -4.98 -8.95
CA GLY A 159 -15.16 -5.73 -7.84
C GLY A 159 -13.65 -5.95 -7.94
N VAL A 160 -12.99 -5.38 -8.95
CA VAL A 160 -11.54 -5.43 -9.15
C VAL A 160 -10.95 -4.03 -9.30
N THR A 161 -9.66 -3.90 -9.05
CA THR A 161 -8.83 -2.76 -9.44
C THR A 161 -7.94 -3.19 -10.60
N ALA A 162 -8.04 -2.46 -11.71
CA ALA A 162 -7.23 -2.65 -12.89
C ALA A 162 -6.03 -1.71 -12.90
N SER A 163 -4.85 -2.25 -13.20
CA SER A 163 -3.59 -1.49 -13.37
C SER A 163 -2.82 -2.00 -14.59
N ILE A 164 -1.81 -1.25 -15.03
CA ILE A 164 -0.95 -1.65 -16.14
C ILE A 164 0.49 -1.75 -15.64
N THR A 165 1.15 -2.85 -15.97
CA THR A 165 2.58 -3.07 -15.81
C THR A 165 3.22 -3.24 -17.17
N THR A 166 4.45 -2.76 -17.35
CA THR A 166 5.17 -2.87 -18.63
C THR A 166 6.46 -3.66 -18.40
N ASP A 167 6.70 -4.69 -19.19
CA ASP A 167 7.94 -5.46 -19.19
C ASP A 167 8.51 -5.62 -20.61
N GLY A 168 9.56 -6.43 -20.78
CA GLY A 168 10.21 -6.67 -22.08
C GLY A 168 9.32 -7.34 -23.13
N THR A 169 8.14 -7.82 -22.76
CA THR A 169 7.16 -8.49 -23.62
C THR A 169 5.96 -7.59 -23.99
N GLY A 170 5.80 -6.43 -23.34
CA GLY A 170 4.77 -5.43 -23.66
C GLY A 170 4.08 -4.83 -22.42
N ASP A 171 2.92 -4.22 -22.66
CA ASP A 171 2.02 -3.71 -21.61
C ASP A 171 1.04 -4.82 -21.18
N HIS A 172 0.91 -5.04 -19.87
CA HIS A 172 0.06 -6.06 -19.27
C HIS A 172 -1.05 -5.41 -18.46
N LEU A 173 -2.26 -5.96 -18.57
CA LEU A 173 -3.37 -5.61 -17.69
C LEU A 173 -3.30 -6.51 -16.46
N VAL A 174 -3.14 -5.90 -15.29
CA VAL A 174 -3.19 -6.57 -13.99
C VAL A 174 -4.54 -6.27 -13.35
N LEU A 175 -5.29 -7.33 -13.03
CA LEU A 175 -6.54 -7.24 -12.28
C LEU A 175 -6.32 -7.79 -10.87
N GLU A 176 -6.58 -6.96 -9.86
CA GLU A 176 -6.55 -7.32 -8.45
C GLU A 176 -7.98 -7.30 -7.89
N SER A 177 -8.38 -8.35 -7.18
CA SER A 177 -9.68 -8.37 -6.50
C SER A 177 -9.71 -7.31 -5.39
N ASN A 178 -10.79 -6.54 -5.30
CA ASN A 178 -10.98 -5.57 -4.20
C ASN A 178 -11.29 -6.27 -2.87
N THR A 179 -11.61 -7.57 -2.90
CA THR A 179 -11.86 -8.39 -1.72
C THR A 179 -10.86 -9.55 -1.68
N ALA A 180 -10.14 -9.69 -0.57
CA ALA A 180 -9.18 -10.77 -0.37
C ALA A 180 -9.84 -12.07 0.09
N GLY A 181 -9.15 -13.22 -0.04
CA GLY A 181 -9.65 -14.52 0.41
C GLY A 181 -9.97 -15.50 -0.73
N THR A 182 -9.92 -16.80 -0.44
CA THR A 182 -10.07 -17.87 -1.44
C THR A 182 -11.45 -17.89 -2.09
N ALA A 183 -12.47 -17.37 -1.40
CA ALA A 183 -13.83 -17.22 -1.94
C ALA A 183 -13.93 -16.13 -3.02
N ASN A 184 -12.98 -15.18 -3.10
CA ASN A 184 -13.04 -14.00 -3.96
C ASN A 184 -12.18 -14.16 -5.21
N THR A 185 -12.35 -15.29 -5.90
CA THR A 185 -11.64 -15.55 -7.15
C THR A 185 -12.18 -14.71 -8.31
N ILE A 186 -11.29 -14.26 -9.18
CA ILE A 186 -11.61 -13.49 -10.39
C ILE A 186 -11.88 -14.48 -11.53
N LYS A 187 -13.01 -14.29 -12.21
CA LYS A 187 -13.34 -14.92 -13.49
C LYS A 187 -13.64 -13.83 -14.51
N VAL A 188 -13.00 -13.92 -15.67
CA VAL A 188 -13.12 -12.95 -16.76
C VAL A 188 -13.60 -13.67 -18.00
N GLN A 189 -14.74 -13.23 -18.53
CA GLN A 189 -15.18 -13.60 -19.87
C GLN A 189 -15.00 -12.39 -20.77
N ALA A 190 -14.44 -12.59 -21.95
CA ALA A 190 -14.17 -11.51 -22.89
C ALA A 190 -14.45 -11.98 -24.31
N ASN A 191 -14.79 -11.06 -25.22
CA ASN A 191 -15.07 -11.36 -26.62
C ASN A 191 -14.15 -10.58 -27.57
N ASN A 192 -14.17 -10.99 -28.84
CA ASN A 192 -13.56 -10.25 -29.96
C ASN A 192 -12.10 -9.83 -29.69
N SER A 193 -11.77 -8.53 -29.77
CA SER A 193 -10.40 -8.05 -29.56
C SER A 193 -9.92 -8.17 -28.11
N LEU A 194 -10.84 -8.36 -27.16
CA LEU A 194 -10.56 -8.57 -25.74
C LEU A 194 -10.45 -10.06 -25.35
N ALA A 195 -10.66 -10.99 -26.29
CA ALA A 195 -10.75 -12.44 -25.99
C ALA A 195 -9.52 -13.00 -25.26
N SER A 196 -8.32 -12.43 -25.48
CA SER A 196 -7.08 -12.83 -24.78
C SER A 196 -7.05 -12.44 -23.29
N LEU A 197 -8.00 -11.64 -22.81
CA LEU A 197 -8.20 -11.33 -21.40
C LEU A 197 -9.07 -12.37 -20.67
N ALA A 198 -9.61 -13.37 -21.38
CA ALA A 198 -10.44 -14.39 -20.76
C ALA A 198 -9.65 -15.26 -19.78
N TYR A 199 -10.20 -15.44 -18.58
CA TYR A 199 -9.58 -16.19 -17.48
C TYR A 199 -10.67 -16.91 -16.68
N ASP A 200 -10.51 -18.22 -16.50
CA ASP A 200 -11.42 -19.03 -15.69
C ASP A 200 -10.61 -19.93 -14.76
N PRO A 201 -10.59 -19.66 -13.43
CA PRO A 201 -9.76 -20.41 -12.50
C PRO A 201 -10.19 -21.87 -12.34
N SER A 202 -11.42 -22.24 -12.75
CA SER A 202 -11.92 -23.61 -12.71
C SER A 202 -11.70 -24.40 -14.02
N SER A 203 -11.14 -23.76 -15.05
CA SER A 203 -10.98 -24.39 -16.37
C SER A 203 -9.60 -25.01 -16.53
N ALA A 204 -9.55 -26.27 -17.00
CA ALA A 204 -8.29 -26.96 -17.32
C ALA A 204 -7.67 -26.52 -18.66
N THR A 205 -8.32 -25.62 -19.41
CA THR A 205 -7.79 -25.09 -20.67
C THR A 205 -6.70 -24.03 -20.42
N SER A 206 -5.65 -24.04 -21.24
CA SER A 206 -4.56 -23.06 -21.16
C SER A 206 -5.09 -21.65 -21.46
N SER A 207 -4.93 -20.72 -20.52
CA SER A 207 -5.24 -19.29 -20.67
C SER A 207 -3.96 -18.51 -20.93
N THR A 208 -4.05 -17.43 -21.71
CA THR A 208 -2.99 -16.43 -21.90
C THR A 208 -2.83 -15.50 -20.68
N VAL A 209 -3.77 -15.56 -19.74
CA VAL A 209 -3.72 -14.81 -18.47
C VAL A 209 -3.12 -15.70 -17.39
N THR A 210 -2.11 -15.20 -16.71
CA THR A 210 -1.41 -15.90 -15.63
C THR A 210 -1.86 -15.40 -14.26
N GLN A 211 -2.06 -16.31 -13.31
CA GLN A 211 -2.22 -15.92 -11.91
C GLN A 211 -0.84 -15.61 -11.33
N ILE A 212 -0.61 -14.34 -11.02
CA ILE A 212 0.65 -13.87 -10.43
C ILE A 212 0.59 -13.80 -8.89
N GLN A 213 -0.62 -13.83 -8.33
CA GLN A 213 -0.87 -13.97 -6.89
C GLN A 213 -2.12 -14.82 -6.66
N ALA A 214 -1.96 -15.95 -5.98
CA ALA A 214 -3.09 -16.76 -5.54
C ALA A 214 -3.84 -16.07 -4.39
N PRO A 215 -5.19 -16.14 -4.36
CA PRO A 215 -5.93 -15.70 -3.20
C PRO A 215 -5.65 -16.63 -2.01
N ARG A 216 -5.63 -16.06 -0.80
CA ARG A 216 -5.37 -16.80 0.43
C ARG A 216 -6.31 -16.29 1.51
N ASP A 217 -6.86 -17.19 2.31
CA ASP A 217 -7.58 -16.82 3.53
C ASP A 217 -6.58 -16.54 4.65
N ALA A 218 -6.98 -15.72 5.63
CA ALA A 218 -6.16 -15.51 6.81
C ALA A 218 -5.93 -16.86 7.50
N THR A 219 -4.66 -17.23 7.71
CA THR A 219 -4.34 -18.42 8.50
C THR A 219 -4.55 -18.07 9.96
N VAL A 220 -5.46 -18.74 10.65
CA VAL A 220 -5.68 -18.50 12.08
C VAL A 220 -4.47 -19.05 12.83
N ALA A 221 -3.78 -18.17 13.56
CA ALA A 221 -2.66 -18.60 14.38
C ALA A 221 -3.11 -19.59 15.46
N ALA A 222 -2.30 -20.61 15.70
CA ALA A 222 -2.57 -21.60 16.73
C ALA A 222 -2.39 -20.96 18.11
N SER A 223 -3.50 -20.76 18.84
CA SER A 223 -3.45 -20.20 20.19
C SER A 223 -2.84 -21.21 21.17
N GLY A 224 -1.95 -20.74 22.03
CA GLY A 224 -1.21 -21.62 22.93
C GLY A 224 0.00 -20.95 23.57
N ASN A 225 0.65 -21.68 24.47
CA ASN A 225 1.94 -21.31 25.03
C ASN A 225 3.00 -22.22 24.41
N TYR A 226 4.03 -21.61 23.85
CA TYR A 226 5.15 -22.30 23.21
C TYR A 226 6.44 -21.90 23.89
N THR A 227 7.21 -22.87 24.35
CA THR A 227 8.57 -22.63 24.84
C THR A 227 9.52 -22.53 23.67
N VAL A 228 10.25 -21.43 23.55
CA VAL A 228 11.13 -21.15 22.40
C VAL A 228 12.54 -20.89 22.88
N SER A 229 13.50 -21.61 22.32
CA SER A 229 14.93 -21.37 22.53
C SER A 229 15.64 -21.22 21.19
N VAL A 230 16.57 -20.26 21.11
CA VAL A 230 17.34 -19.95 19.90
C VAL A 230 18.78 -20.34 20.15
N SER A 231 19.23 -21.43 19.54
CA SER A 231 20.60 -21.92 19.71
C SER A 231 21.60 -21.27 18.74
N GLN A 232 21.12 -20.82 17.57
CA GLN A 232 21.96 -20.27 16.51
C GLN A 232 21.15 -19.35 15.61
N LEU A 233 21.74 -18.26 15.15
CA LEU A 233 21.17 -17.37 14.13
C LEU A 233 21.68 -17.74 12.73
N ALA A 234 20.84 -17.51 11.72
CA ALA A 234 21.24 -17.60 10.33
C ALA A 234 22.24 -16.50 10.00
N GLN A 235 23.30 -16.86 9.26
CA GLN A 235 24.37 -15.95 8.85
C GLN A 235 24.63 -16.08 7.36
N ALA A 236 24.84 -14.94 6.70
CA ALA A 236 25.27 -14.88 5.31
C ALA A 236 26.78 -15.10 5.22
N GLN A 237 27.22 -15.78 4.15
CA GLN A 237 28.64 -15.99 3.93
C GLN A 237 29.34 -14.68 3.56
N LYS A 238 30.55 -14.48 4.10
CA LYS A 238 31.45 -13.39 3.71
C LYS A 238 32.83 -13.95 3.39
N ILE A 239 33.37 -13.55 2.24
CA ILE A 239 34.70 -13.91 1.78
C ILE A 239 35.51 -12.65 1.46
N THR A 240 36.84 -12.75 1.52
CA THR A 240 37.77 -11.64 1.27
C THR A 240 38.92 -12.07 0.37
N SER A 241 39.32 -11.24 -0.57
CA SER A 241 40.50 -11.50 -1.39
C SER A 241 41.80 -11.28 -0.61
N ALA A 242 42.90 -11.74 -1.19
CA ALA A 242 44.23 -11.22 -0.86
C ALA A 242 44.29 -9.70 -1.11
N GLY A 243 45.29 -9.04 -0.52
CA GLY A 243 45.51 -7.61 -0.71
C GLY A 243 46.06 -7.31 -2.10
N PHE A 244 45.45 -6.36 -2.80
CA PHE A 244 45.92 -5.84 -4.08
C PHE A 244 46.51 -4.44 -3.93
N SER A 245 47.61 -4.16 -4.62
CA SER A 245 48.13 -2.79 -4.79
C SER A 245 47.10 -1.92 -5.53
N SER A 246 47.13 -0.60 -5.30
CA SER A 246 46.31 0.38 -6.02
C SER A 246 46.57 0.39 -7.54
N THR A 247 47.69 -0.19 -7.99
CA THR A 247 48.06 -0.31 -9.41
C THR A 247 47.75 -1.68 -10.03
N ALA A 248 47.11 -2.59 -9.29
CA ALA A 248 46.80 -3.92 -9.80
C ALA A 248 45.77 -3.86 -10.95
N THR A 249 46.02 -4.60 -12.04
CA THR A 249 45.15 -4.65 -13.23
C THR A 249 44.68 -6.07 -13.54
N PHE A 250 43.43 -6.20 -14.00
CA PHE A 250 42.79 -7.46 -14.41
C PHE A 250 42.45 -7.40 -15.91
N ASN A 251 43.38 -7.85 -16.76
CA ASN A 251 43.34 -7.67 -18.22
C ASN A 251 42.81 -8.89 -18.97
N SER A 252 42.80 -10.07 -18.34
CA SER A 252 42.41 -11.32 -19.00
C SER A 252 41.57 -12.25 -18.10
N GLY A 253 40.71 -13.05 -18.74
CA GLY A 253 39.88 -14.05 -18.08
C GLY A 253 38.43 -13.64 -17.83
N ILE A 254 37.71 -14.49 -17.12
CA ILE A 254 36.29 -14.34 -16.79
C ILE A 254 36.11 -14.67 -15.31
N LEU A 255 35.20 -13.97 -14.64
CA LEU A 255 34.80 -14.26 -13.28
C LEU A 255 33.40 -14.91 -13.31
N ALA A 256 33.22 -16.01 -12.60
CA ALA A 256 31.94 -16.67 -12.44
C ALA A 256 31.60 -16.75 -10.95
N ILE A 257 30.39 -16.32 -10.57
CA ILE A 257 29.92 -16.39 -9.18
C ILE A 257 28.65 -17.22 -9.15
N LYS A 258 28.59 -18.17 -8.22
CA LYS A 258 27.40 -18.95 -7.91
C LYS A 258 27.10 -18.80 -6.42
N THR A 259 25.87 -18.44 -6.08
CA THR A 259 25.37 -18.46 -4.70
C THR A 259 24.39 -19.60 -4.52
N GLY A 260 24.69 -20.48 -3.58
CA GLY A 260 23.89 -21.65 -3.27
C GLY A 260 23.53 -22.50 -4.48
N ASN A 261 22.24 -22.80 -4.62
CA ASN A 261 21.69 -23.56 -5.76
C ASN A 261 21.30 -22.67 -6.95
N GLY A 262 21.56 -21.36 -6.87
CA GLY A 262 21.25 -20.41 -7.94
C GLY A 262 22.05 -20.64 -9.22
N SER A 263 21.64 -19.96 -10.28
CA SER A 263 22.38 -19.92 -11.54
C SER A 263 23.77 -19.29 -11.33
N THR A 264 24.73 -19.73 -12.14
CA THR A 264 26.07 -19.12 -12.15
C THR A 264 26.03 -17.85 -12.97
N ALA A 265 26.33 -16.71 -12.35
CA ALA A 265 26.48 -15.43 -13.03
C ALA A 265 27.88 -15.35 -13.63
N ILE A 266 27.95 -15.09 -14.94
CA ILE A 266 29.21 -14.84 -15.65
C ILE A 266 29.43 -13.34 -15.71
N ILE A 267 30.55 -12.89 -15.15
CA ILE A 267 30.87 -11.49 -14.91
C ILE A 267 32.09 -11.14 -15.75
N LYS A 268 31.93 -10.12 -16.58
CA LYS A 268 33.01 -9.54 -17.39
C LYS A 268 33.15 -8.06 -17.05
N PRO A 269 34.08 -7.68 -16.17
CA PRO A 269 34.31 -6.28 -15.82
C PRO A 269 34.63 -5.43 -17.06
N THR A 270 34.07 -4.22 -17.11
CA THR A 270 34.28 -3.25 -18.20
C THR A 270 35.56 -2.43 -18.01
N THR A 271 36.06 -2.34 -16.78
CA THR A 271 37.34 -1.72 -16.46
C THR A 271 38.24 -2.74 -15.77
N ASN A 272 39.54 -2.66 -16.04
CA ASN A 272 40.55 -3.60 -15.56
C ASN A 272 41.04 -3.30 -14.13
N THR A 273 40.27 -2.55 -13.32
CA THR A 273 40.66 -2.19 -11.95
C THR A 273 39.85 -3.00 -10.93
N LEU A 274 40.33 -3.12 -9.69
CA LEU A 274 39.57 -3.78 -8.62
C LEU A 274 38.19 -3.13 -8.38
N ALA A 275 38.10 -1.80 -8.54
CA ALA A 275 36.83 -1.07 -8.49
C ALA A 275 35.89 -1.50 -9.63
N GLY A 276 36.42 -1.68 -10.83
CA GLY A 276 35.70 -2.26 -11.97
C GLY A 276 35.14 -3.65 -11.69
N VAL A 277 35.94 -4.50 -11.05
CA VAL A 277 35.50 -5.85 -10.64
C VAL A 277 34.35 -5.76 -9.64
N ARG A 278 34.49 -4.93 -8.60
CA ARG A 278 33.42 -4.69 -7.61
C ARG A 278 32.12 -4.24 -8.28
N ASP A 279 32.20 -3.23 -9.15
CA ASP A 279 31.02 -2.63 -9.79
C ASP A 279 30.34 -3.64 -10.72
N ALA A 280 31.12 -4.43 -11.46
CA ALA A 280 30.59 -5.51 -12.30
C ALA A 280 29.91 -6.61 -11.48
N ILE A 281 30.45 -6.98 -10.31
CA ILE A 281 29.82 -7.94 -9.40
C ILE A 281 28.48 -7.41 -8.91
N ASN A 282 28.44 -6.16 -8.43
CA ASN A 282 27.21 -5.54 -7.93
C ASN A 282 26.13 -5.38 -9.01
N ALA A 283 26.52 -5.24 -10.28
CA ALA A 283 25.61 -5.18 -11.41
C ALA A 283 25.13 -6.56 -11.92
N SER A 284 25.82 -7.66 -11.56
CA SER A 284 25.62 -8.99 -12.18
C SER A 284 24.45 -9.82 -11.63
N ASP A 285 23.68 -9.28 -10.69
CA ASP A 285 22.64 -9.98 -9.91
C ASP A 285 23.04 -11.39 -9.41
N ALA A 286 24.32 -11.59 -9.13
CA ALA A 286 24.90 -12.88 -8.75
C ALA A 286 24.55 -13.32 -7.31
N GLY A 287 23.49 -12.79 -6.69
CA GLY A 287 23.14 -13.09 -5.29
C GLY A 287 24.13 -12.57 -4.23
N VAL A 288 25.10 -11.74 -4.62
CA VAL A 288 26.14 -11.19 -3.73
C VAL A 288 26.22 -9.67 -3.81
N SER A 289 26.85 -9.07 -2.80
CA SER A 289 27.29 -7.68 -2.76
C SER A 289 28.81 -7.63 -2.54
N ALA A 290 29.50 -6.86 -3.36
CA ALA A 290 30.94 -6.65 -3.31
C ALA A 290 31.30 -5.25 -2.81
N THR A 291 32.31 -5.18 -1.94
CA THR A 291 32.86 -3.94 -1.37
C THR A 291 34.37 -4.02 -1.35
N ILE A 292 35.05 -2.87 -1.44
CA ILE A 292 36.51 -2.81 -1.26
C ILE A 292 36.81 -2.26 0.13
N VAL A 293 37.65 -2.98 0.89
CA VAL A 293 38.15 -2.56 2.20
C VAL A 293 39.66 -2.39 2.09
N SER A 294 40.20 -1.25 2.51
CA SER A 294 41.65 -1.05 2.56
C SER A 294 42.19 -1.32 3.95
N ASP A 295 43.33 -2.01 4.03
CA ASP A 295 44.08 -2.24 5.27
C ASP A 295 45.13 -1.12 5.55
N GLY A 296 45.12 -0.05 4.75
CA GLY A 296 46.08 1.06 4.78
C GLY A 296 47.25 0.91 3.81
N THR A 297 47.52 -0.30 3.30
CA THR A 297 48.60 -0.57 2.32
C THR A 297 48.04 -1.16 1.03
N ASN A 298 47.12 -2.11 1.14
CA ASN A 298 46.49 -2.85 0.07
C ASN A 298 44.96 -2.69 0.12
N ALA A 299 44.31 -3.08 -0.98
CA ALA A 299 42.86 -3.14 -1.13
C ALA A 299 42.39 -4.59 -1.19
N HIS A 300 41.36 -4.91 -0.40
CA HIS A 300 40.73 -6.22 -0.35
C HIS A 300 39.32 -6.15 -0.93
N LEU A 301 39.00 -7.06 -1.84
CA LEU A 301 37.64 -7.28 -2.30
C LEU A 301 36.91 -8.19 -1.31
N VAL A 302 35.91 -7.65 -0.63
CA VAL A 302 35.02 -8.38 0.25
C VAL A 302 33.72 -8.67 -0.48
N ILE A 303 33.33 -9.93 -0.56
CA ILE A 303 32.08 -10.37 -1.17
C ILE A 303 31.21 -10.98 -0.06
N ALA A 304 29.98 -10.50 0.06
CA ALA A 304 28.99 -11.00 0.99
C ALA A 304 27.77 -11.53 0.23
N ALA A 305 27.24 -12.68 0.65
CA ALA A 305 25.96 -13.17 0.14
C ALA A 305 24.84 -12.22 0.59
N LYS A 306 23.85 -11.98 -0.29
CA LYS A 306 22.66 -11.18 0.05
C LYS A 306 21.77 -11.92 1.05
N ASP A 307 21.68 -13.24 0.90
CA ASP A 307 20.86 -14.11 1.73
C ASP A 307 21.70 -14.89 2.76
N SER A 308 21.11 -15.11 3.93
CA SER A 308 21.66 -15.98 4.98
C SER A 308 21.37 -17.45 4.72
N GLY A 309 22.00 -18.35 5.49
CA GLY A 309 21.69 -19.77 5.46
C GLY A 309 22.82 -20.59 4.85
N ALA A 310 23.02 -21.81 5.36
CA ALA A 310 24.08 -22.73 4.94
C ALA A 310 23.99 -23.06 3.45
N SER A 311 22.77 -23.10 2.90
CA SER A 311 22.54 -23.33 1.46
C SER A 311 23.01 -22.17 0.59
N ASN A 312 23.13 -20.94 1.10
CA ASN A 312 23.49 -19.75 0.33
C ASN A 312 25.00 -19.49 0.32
N SER A 313 25.78 -20.57 0.24
CA SER A 313 27.24 -20.48 0.14
C SER A 313 27.70 -19.84 -1.17
N ILE A 314 28.76 -19.05 -1.12
CA ILE A 314 29.35 -18.38 -2.28
C ILE A 314 30.39 -19.31 -2.88
N ARG A 315 30.35 -19.50 -4.19
CA ARG A 315 31.44 -20.08 -4.98
C ARG A 315 31.86 -19.08 -6.04
N VAL A 316 33.16 -18.77 -6.08
CA VAL A 316 33.76 -17.88 -7.07
C VAL A 316 34.74 -18.67 -7.90
N THR A 317 34.69 -18.54 -9.21
CA THR A 317 35.61 -19.20 -10.13
C THR A 317 36.13 -18.14 -11.10
N GLY A 318 37.42 -17.83 -11.00
CA GLY A 318 38.07 -16.91 -11.92
C GLY A 318 39.04 -17.65 -12.83
N THR A 319 39.16 -17.17 -14.07
CA THR A 319 40.22 -17.58 -15.01
C THR A 319 41.16 -16.42 -15.30
N GLY A 320 42.36 -16.70 -15.83
CA GLY A 320 43.35 -15.65 -16.10
C GLY A 320 43.71 -14.85 -14.85
N ASP A 321 43.66 -13.53 -14.94
CA ASP A 321 43.97 -12.62 -13.83
C ASP A 321 42.93 -12.70 -12.69
N TYR A 322 41.73 -13.20 -12.98
CA TYR A 322 40.68 -13.39 -11.98
C TYR A 322 40.88 -14.66 -11.14
N SER A 323 41.82 -15.54 -11.51
CA SER A 323 42.08 -16.79 -10.77
C SER A 323 42.40 -16.55 -9.29
N SER A 324 43.04 -15.42 -8.96
CA SER A 324 43.33 -14.98 -7.59
C SER A 324 42.10 -14.55 -6.77
N LEU A 325 40.92 -14.52 -7.38
CA LEU A 325 39.63 -14.26 -6.73
C LEU A 325 38.80 -15.53 -6.58
N SER A 326 39.34 -16.70 -6.93
CA SER A 326 38.60 -17.96 -6.84
C SER A 326 38.33 -18.33 -5.39
N PHE A 327 37.18 -18.95 -5.15
CA PHE A 327 36.79 -19.44 -3.83
C PHE A 327 35.86 -20.63 -3.99
N ASP A 328 36.17 -21.73 -3.31
CA ASP A 328 35.28 -22.89 -3.24
C ASP A 328 34.85 -23.11 -1.79
N PRO A 329 33.53 -23.13 -1.50
CA PRO A 329 33.04 -23.38 -0.14
C PRO A 329 33.33 -24.79 0.37
N SER A 330 33.69 -25.74 -0.50
CA SER A 330 34.21 -27.06 -0.10
C SER A 330 35.67 -27.03 0.36
N GLY A 331 36.33 -25.87 0.31
CA GLY A 331 37.74 -25.71 0.67
C GLY A 331 38.72 -26.23 -0.40
N LYS A 332 38.22 -26.74 -1.52
CA LYS A 332 39.05 -27.26 -2.63
C LYS A 332 39.86 -26.15 -3.30
N TYR A 333 41.16 -26.38 -3.47
CA TYR A 333 42.05 -25.56 -4.28
C TYR A 333 42.31 -26.23 -5.64
N THR A 334 42.43 -25.44 -6.70
CA THR A 334 42.86 -25.90 -8.03
C THR A 334 43.86 -24.89 -8.56
N SER A 335 45.06 -25.35 -8.95
CA SER A 335 46.10 -24.46 -9.46
C SER A 335 45.72 -23.82 -10.79
N PRO A 336 46.33 -22.66 -11.13
CA PRO A 336 46.32 -22.13 -12.49
C PRO A 336 46.85 -23.15 -13.53
N ASN A 337 46.70 -22.82 -14.82
CA ASN A 337 47.12 -23.68 -15.92
C ASN A 337 48.63 -23.93 -15.86
N VAL A 338 49.02 -25.20 -15.79
CA VAL A 338 50.40 -25.63 -15.94
C VAL A 338 50.51 -26.47 -17.20
N ALA A 339 51.40 -26.09 -18.13
CA ALA A 339 51.61 -26.89 -19.33
C ALA A 339 52.05 -28.33 -18.96
N THR A 340 51.60 -29.30 -19.74
CA THR A 340 51.94 -30.71 -19.49
C THR A 340 53.45 -30.91 -19.59
N GLY A 341 54.05 -31.44 -18.52
CA GLY A 341 55.50 -31.68 -18.44
C GLY A 341 56.34 -30.47 -18.04
N GLN A 342 55.73 -29.35 -17.64
CA GLN A 342 56.48 -28.23 -17.04
C GLN A 342 57.23 -28.69 -15.79
N THR A 343 58.45 -28.20 -15.64
CA THR A 343 59.31 -28.43 -14.49
C THR A 343 59.48 -27.16 -13.67
N PHE A 344 59.69 -27.34 -12.37
CA PHE A 344 59.89 -26.28 -11.39
C PHE A 344 61.24 -26.42 -10.69
N ASP A 345 61.91 -25.30 -10.39
CA ASP A 345 63.17 -25.29 -9.66
C ASP A 345 62.99 -24.96 -8.17
N ALA A 346 63.20 -25.95 -7.31
CA ALA A 346 63.10 -25.80 -5.86
C ALA A 346 64.33 -25.11 -5.22
N THR A 347 65.39 -24.87 -5.98
CA THR A 347 66.53 -24.06 -5.52
C THR A 347 66.28 -22.56 -5.66
N ALA A 348 65.31 -22.19 -6.51
CA ALA A 348 64.94 -20.81 -6.80
C ALA A 348 63.69 -20.33 -6.04
N GLY A 349 63.08 -21.17 -5.19
CA GLY A 349 61.88 -20.81 -4.44
C GLY A 349 61.31 -21.95 -3.59
N GLY A 350 60.27 -21.65 -2.81
CA GLY A 350 59.59 -22.61 -1.93
C GLY A 350 58.08 -22.56 -2.05
N LEU A 351 57.43 -23.62 -1.59
CA LEU A 351 55.98 -23.81 -1.62
C LEU A 351 55.43 -23.95 -0.20
N THR A 352 54.44 -23.14 0.16
CA THR A 352 53.77 -23.16 1.46
C THR A 352 52.28 -23.39 1.26
N LEU A 353 51.77 -24.46 1.88
CA LEU A 353 50.36 -24.78 1.93
C LEU A 353 49.75 -24.19 3.20
N ASN A 354 48.60 -23.54 3.09
CA ASN A 354 47.85 -23.06 4.24
C ASN A 354 46.45 -23.67 4.25
N VAL A 355 46.12 -24.37 5.34
CA VAL A 355 44.82 -25.04 5.55
C VAL A 355 44.19 -24.50 6.81
N GLY A 356 43.06 -23.79 6.68
CA GLY A 356 42.36 -23.23 7.84
C GLY A 356 43.21 -22.31 8.72
N GLY A 357 44.21 -21.62 8.14
CA GLY A 357 45.11 -20.71 8.86
C GLY A 357 46.42 -21.35 9.37
N THR A 358 46.57 -22.68 9.24
CA THR A 358 47.83 -23.37 9.56
C THR A 358 48.71 -23.45 8.33
N ALA A 359 49.86 -22.77 8.35
CA ALA A 359 50.84 -22.79 7.27
C ALA A 359 51.85 -23.94 7.43
N THR A 360 52.00 -24.75 6.39
CA THR A 360 52.95 -25.86 6.28
C THR A 360 53.81 -25.68 5.05
N THR A 361 55.12 -25.58 5.23
CA THR A 361 56.07 -25.53 4.11
C THR A 361 56.24 -26.93 3.52
N ILE A 362 56.11 -27.05 2.20
CA ILE A 362 56.28 -28.30 1.46
C ILE A 362 57.75 -28.45 1.07
N ALA A 363 58.38 -29.51 1.57
CA ALA A 363 59.77 -29.80 1.28
C ALA A 363 59.94 -30.32 -0.16
N LEU A 364 60.60 -29.54 -1.00
CA LEU A 364 61.02 -29.88 -2.36
C LEU A 364 62.52 -29.55 -2.49
N SER A 365 63.28 -30.34 -3.26
CA SER A 365 64.73 -30.15 -3.42
C SER A 365 65.20 -30.44 -4.84
N GLY A 366 66.10 -29.62 -5.36
CA GLY A 366 66.66 -29.76 -6.70
C GLY A 366 65.85 -29.06 -7.80
N ALA A 367 66.45 -28.98 -8.99
CA ALA A 367 65.80 -28.50 -10.20
C ALA A 367 65.05 -29.63 -10.91
N GLY A 368 64.02 -29.30 -11.70
CA GLY A 368 63.32 -30.29 -12.53
C GLY A 368 62.09 -30.91 -11.87
N GLN A 369 61.56 -30.33 -10.79
CA GLN A 369 60.41 -30.88 -10.07
C GLN A 369 59.17 -30.86 -10.95
N THR A 370 58.51 -32.00 -11.13
CA THR A 370 57.24 -32.05 -11.87
C THR A 370 56.04 -31.84 -10.94
N LEU A 371 54.85 -31.59 -11.51
CA LEU A 371 53.59 -31.59 -10.78
C LEU A 371 53.35 -32.89 -10.00
N GLN A 372 53.81 -34.03 -10.53
CA GLN A 372 53.74 -35.32 -9.82
C GLN A 372 54.61 -35.29 -8.56
N ASN A 373 55.84 -34.75 -8.63
CA ASN A 373 56.69 -34.59 -7.46
C ASN A 373 56.06 -33.66 -6.42
N ILE A 374 55.43 -32.56 -6.86
CA ILE A 374 54.75 -31.61 -5.97
C ILE A 374 53.54 -32.27 -5.29
N ARG A 375 52.69 -32.98 -6.05
CA ARG A 375 51.56 -33.75 -5.53
C ARG A 375 52.01 -34.73 -4.46
N ASP A 376 53.05 -35.51 -4.75
CA ASP A 376 53.54 -36.56 -3.86
C ASP A 376 54.17 -35.96 -2.59
N ALA A 377 54.87 -34.82 -2.71
CA ALA A 377 55.41 -34.08 -1.57
C ALA A 377 54.31 -33.52 -0.66
N ILE A 378 53.23 -32.97 -1.24
CA ILE A 378 52.08 -32.47 -0.47
C ILE A 378 51.36 -33.62 0.25
N ASN A 379 51.12 -34.74 -0.43
CA ASN A 379 50.49 -35.92 0.18
C ASN A 379 51.35 -36.53 1.28
N THR A 380 52.68 -36.48 1.13
CA THR A 380 53.65 -36.95 2.14
C THR A 380 53.72 -36.02 3.35
N ALA A 381 53.56 -34.71 3.15
CA ALA A 381 53.54 -33.72 4.24
C ALA A 381 52.33 -33.90 5.18
N ASN A 382 51.29 -34.63 4.76
CA ASN A 382 50.07 -34.90 5.53
C ASN A 382 49.45 -33.64 6.17
N ALA A 383 49.51 -32.53 5.45
CA ALA A 383 49.17 -31.21 5.94
C ALA A 383 47.65 -30.91 5.93
N GLY A 384 46.80 -31.95 6.04
CA GLY A 384 45.34 -31.81 6.06
C GLY A 384 44.68 -31.66 4.69
N VAL A 385 45.39 -31.99 3.60
CA VAL A 385 44.83 -32.07 2.24
C VAL A 385 45.25 -33.36 1.54
N THR A 386 44.46 -33.76 0.55
CA THR A 386 44.83 -34.74 -0.46
C THR A 386 45.04 -34.03 -1.79
N ALA A 387 46.25 -34.13 -2.33
CA ALA A 387 46.64 -33.60 -3.62
C ALA A 387 46.40 -34.63 -4.74
N SER A 388 45.81 -34.17 -5.84
CA SER A 388 45.66 -34.93 -7.08
C SER A 388 45.99 -34.06 -8.28
N ILE A 389 46.20 -34.67 -9.45
CA ILE A 389 46.43 -33.95 -10.71
C ILE A 389 45.28 -34.28 -11.64
N THR A 390 44.70 -33.26 -12.25
CA THR A 390 43.69 -33.38 -13.29
C THR A 390 44.19 -32.70 -14.55
N ASN A 391 43.96 -33.30 -15.72
CA ASN A 391 44.28 -32.70 -17.02
C ASN A 391 42.98 -32.23 -17.68
N ASP A 392 42.95 -30.99 -18.17
CA ASP A 392 41.76 -30.39 -18.82
C ASP A 392 41.69 -30.64 -20.34
N GLY A 393 42.58 -31.49 -20.86
CA GLY A 393 42.79 -31.77 -22.28
C GLY A 393 43.95 -30.98 -22.91
N THR A 394 44.42 -29.91 -22.26
CA THR A 394 45.53 -29.06 -22.74
C THR A 394 46.60 -28.80 -21.67
N ASN A 395 46.21 -28.65 -20.41
CA ASN A 395 47.05 -28.31 -19.27
C ASN A 395 46.79 -29.25 -18.10
N ASP A 396 47.79 -29.39 -17.24
CA ASP A 396 47.68 -30.08 -15.96
C ASP A 396 47.31 -29.09 -14.84
N HIS A 397 46.52 -29.55 -13.88
CA HIS A 397 46.11 -28.80 -12.70
C HIS A 397 46.37 -29.61 -11.43
N LEU A 398 47.01 -28.97 -10.46
CA LEU A 398 47.11 -29.48 -9.09
C LEU A 398 45.82 -29.17 -8.34
N VAL A 399 45.14 -30.21 -7.91
CA VAL A 399 43.91 -30.12 -7.14
C VAL A 399 44.19 -30.53 -5.70
N LEU A 400 43.91 -29.65 -4.74
CA LEU A 400 44.05 -29.96 -3.31
C LEU A 400 42.67 -30.01 -2.68
N THR A 401 42.32 -31.16 -2.12
CA THR A 401 41.05 -31.36 -1.44
C THR A 401 41.31 -31.46 0.07
N PRO A 402 40.71 -30.61 0.91
CA PRO A 402 40.85 -30.74 2.36
C PRO A 402 40.42 -32.13 2.83
N SER A 403 41.12 -32.69 3.82
CA SER A 403 40.86 -34.03 4.36
C SER A 403 40.85 -34.04 5.89
N GLY A 404 40.24 -35.06 6.50
CA GLY A 404 40.15 -35.20 7.96
C GLY A 404 39.19 -34.19 8.61
N SER A 405 39.53 -33.71 9.83
CA SER A 405 38.73 -32.73 10.59
C SER A 405 38.66 -31.33 9.95
N GLY A 406 39.42 -31.08 8.88
CA GLY A 406 39.45 -29.84 8.11
C GLY A 406 38.76 -29.94 6.75
N ALA A 407 37.85 -30.89 6.53
CA ALA A 407 37.22 -31.17 5.22
C ALA A 407 36.50 -29.99 4.54
N THR A 408 36.24 -28.89 5.26
CA THR A 408 35.65 -27.65 4.73
C THR A 408 36.54 -26.42 4.93
N SER A 409 37.75 -26.60 5.48
CA SER A 409 38.68 -25.51 5.73
C SER A 409 39.19 -24.95 4.39
N PRO A 410 39.26 -23.62 4.23
CA PRO A 410 39.83 -23.03 3.02
C PRO A 410 41.30 -23.44 2.87
N VAL A 411 41.65 -23.89 1.67
CA VAL A 411 43.01 -24.24 1.29
C VAL A 411 43.57 -23.16 0.38
N SER A 412 44.75 -22.66 0.69
CA SER A 412 45.52 -21.75 -0.18
C SER A 412 46.94 -22.27 -0.35
N LEU A 413 47.51 -22.03 -1.53
CA LEU A 413 48.86 -22.43 -1.87
C LEU A 413 49.66 -21.19 -2.25
N THR A 414 50.78 -20.96 -1.56
CA THR A 414 51.67 -19.83 -1.81
C THR A 414 53.01 -20.35 -2.28
N GLY A 415 53.39 -20.04 -3.52
CA GLY A 415 54.69 -20.33 -4.09
C GLY A 415 55.55 -19.07 -4.20
N THR A 416 56.86 -19.23 -4.06
CA THR A 416 57.87 -18.20 -4.31
C THR A 416 58.81 -18.65 -5.41
N GLY A 417 59.47 -17.70 -6.08
CA GLY A 417 60.35 -18.03 -7.21
C GLY A 417 59.59 -18.68 -8.36
N ASP A 418 60.10 -19.80 -8.86
CA ASP A 418 59.50 -20.55 -9.98
C ASP A 418 58.12 -21.15 -9.64
N PHE A 419 57.88 -21.44 -8.35
CA PHE A 419 56.57 -21.89 -7.87
C PHE A 419 55.53 -20.76 -7.77
N ALA A 420 55.90 -19.51 -8.02
CA ALA A 420 54.94 -18.40 -7.98
C ALA A 420 53.74 -18.64 -8.91
N THR A 421 53.95 -19.36 -10.02
CA THR A 421 52.92 -19.76 -10.99
C THR A 421 51.91 -20.78 -10.44
N LEU A 422 52.26 -21.53 -9.39
CA LEU A 422 51.37 -22.43 -8.66
C LEU A 422 50.65 -21.72 -7.52
N THR A 423 50.98 -20.45 -7.26
CA THR A 423 50.26 -19.63 -6.30
C THR A 423 48.87 -19.38 -6.82
N GLY A 424 47.89 -19.73 -6.00
CA GLY A 424 46.53 -19.32 -6.21
C GLY A 424 46.00 -18.95 -4.85
N SER A 425 45.79 -17.64 -4.65
CA SER A 425 45.08 -17.16 -3.50
C SER A 425 43.62 -17.53 -3.69
N THR A 426 43.13 -18.48 -2.90
CA THR A 426 41.70 -18.58 -2.68
C THR A 426 41.28 -17.40 -1.82
N MET A 427 40.10 -16.85 -2.04
CA MET A 427 39.57 -15.86 -1.10
C MET A 427 39.48 -16.51 0.30
N GLY A 428 39.82 -15.77 1.34
CA GLY A 428 39.62 -16.20 2.71
C GLY A 428 38.14 -16.13 3.10
N GLN A 429 37.68 -17.04 3.97
CA GLN A 429 36.34 -16.97 4.55
C GLN A 429 36.37 -16.14 5.84
N LEU A 430 35.65 -15.02 5.86
CA LEU A 430 35.49 -14.17 7.05
C LEU A 430 34.30 -14.61 7.92
N GLN A 431 33.25 -15.10 7.27
CA GLN A 431 32.02 -15.57 7.93
C GLN A 431 31.46 -16.75 7.16
N ALA A 432 31.20 -17.86 7.85
CA ALA A 432 30.56 -19.02 7.24
C ALA A 432 29.04 -18.80 7.11
N ALA A 433 28.48 -19.26 5.99
CA ALA A 433 27.04 -19.38 5.80
C ALA A 433 26.48 -20.44 6.76
N GLN A 434 25.45 -20.07 7.52
CA GLN A 434 24.87 -20.95 8.54
C GLN A 434 23.37 -20.71 8.63
N ASP A 435 22.61 -21.77 8.92
CA ASP A 435 21.17 -21.70 9.16
C ASP A 435 20.88 -21.29 10.62
N ALA A 436 19.70 -20.71 10.85
CA ALA A 436 19.16 -20.52 12.18
C ALA A 436 18.70 -21.86 12.75
N LYS A 437 18.98 -22.09 14.03
CA LYS A 437 18.53 -23.28 14.76
C LYS A 437 17.81 -22.85 16.03
N LEU A 438 16.56 -23.27 16.13
CA LEU A 438 15.70 -23.00 17.27
C LEU A 438 14.98 -24.28 17.70
N SER A 439 14.45 -24.28 18.91
CA SER A 439 13.61 -25.35 19.41
C SER A 439 12.29 -24.76 19.91
N ILE A 440 11.18 -25.35 19.48
CA ILE A 440 9.81 -24.99 19.89
C ILE A 440 9.24 -26.20 20.62
N ASP A 441 8.95 -26.07 21.92
CA ASP A 441 8.47 -27.17 22.78
C ASP A 441 9.35 -28.44 22.73
N GLY A 442 10.66 -28.24 22.57
CA GLY A 442 11.65 -29.32 22.45
C GLY A 442 11.82 -29.87 21.02
N VAL A 443 11.01 -29.43 20.05
CA VAL A 443 11.14 -29.82 18.64
C VAL A 443 12.14 -28.90 17.95
N SER A 444 13.20 -29.49 17.41
CA SER A 444 14.23 -28.76 16.65
C SER A 444 13.69 -28.28 15.29
N VAL A 445 13.83 -26.99 15.03
CA VAL A 445 13.49 -26.34 13.77
C VAL A 445 14.76 -25.70 13.21
N THR A 446 14.96 -25.86 11.90
CA THR A 446 16.07 -25.22 11.17
C THR A 446 15.50 -24.32 10.09
N SER A 447 16.04 -23.12 9.94
CA SER A 447 15.60 -22.15 8.93
C SER A 447 16.80 -21.50 8.24
N PRO A 448 16.78 -21.31 6.91
CA PRO A 448 17.84 -20.59 6.20
C PRO A 448 17.89 -19.09 6.56
N THR A 449 16.83 -18.54 7.14
CA THR A 449 16.75 -17.13 7.52
C THR A 449 16.42 -16.95 9.00
N ASN A 450 16.72 -15.76 9.53
CA ASN A 450 16.27 -15.34 10.87
C ASN A 450 14.79 -14.97 10.92
N LYS A 451 14.07 -15.05 9.78
CA LYS A 451 12.63 -14.86 9.68
C LYS A 451 11.99 -16.22 9.43
N VAL A 452 11.66 -16.90 10.52
CA VAL A 452 11.14 -18.27 10.47
C VAL A 452 9.64 -18.21 10.24
N THR A 453 9.20 -18.58 9.04
CA THR A 453 7.79 -18.78 8.72
C THR A 453 7.40 -20.24 8.95
N ASP A 454 6.11 -20.49 9.13
CA ASP A 454 5.50 -21.83 9.13
C ASP A 454 5.95 -22.82 10.23
N ALA A 455 6.84 -22.41 11.14
CA ALA A 455 7.23 -23.21 12.29
C ALA A 455 6.08 -23.36 13.30
N ILE A 456 5.24 -22.32 13.41
CA ILE A 456 3.93 -22.37 14.08
C ILE A 456 2.92 -21.82 13.07
N SER A 457 1.79 -22.51 12.89
CA SER A 457 0.74 -22.09 11.96
C SER A 457 0.27 -20.67 12.27
N GLY A 458 0.30 -19.78 11.27
CA GLY A 458 -0.14 -18.37 11.38
C GLY A 458 0.85 -17.43 12.10
N VAL A 459 2.08 -17.88 12.37
CA VAL A 459 3.09 -17.11 13.12
C VAL A 459 4.38 -17.02 12.33
N THR A 460 4.96 -15.82 12.32
CA THR A 460 6.33 -15.59 11.86
C THR A 460 7.21 -15.22 13.05
N LEU A 461 8.30 -15.97 13.27
CA LEU A 461 9.27 -15.66 14.31
C LEU A 461 10.44 -14.88 13.72
N ASN A 462 10.73 -13.70 14.28
CA ASN A 462 11.90 -12.91 13.92
C ASN A 462 12.98 -13.06 14.99
N LEU A 463 14.05 -13.78 14.64
CA LEU A 463 15.15 -14.10 15.55
C LEU A 463 16.18 -12.98 15.55
N SER A 464 16.59 -12.54 16.74
CA SER A 464 17.52 -11.42 16.91
C SER A 464 18.73 -11.77 17.76
N LYS A 465 18.60 -12.71 18.71
CA LYS A 465 19.69 -13.13 19.61
C LYS A 465 19.61 -14.62 19.89
N VAL A 466 20.75 -15.20 20.26
CA VAL A 466 20.81 -16.56 20.82
C VAL A 466 20.43 -16.55 22.29
N THR A 467 19.74 -17.60 22.74
CA THR A 467 19.37 -17.83 24.14
C THR A 467 20.40 -18.70 24.82
N THR A 468 20.54 -18.57 26.13
CA THR A 468 21.36 -19.45 26.99
C THR A 468 20.51 -20.53 27.66
N ALA A 469 21.14 -21.56 28.21
CA ALA A 469 20.43 -22.63 28.92
C ALA A 469 19.71 -22.16 30.21
N SER A 470 20.03 -20.96 30.71
CA SER A 470 19.36 -20.34 31.87
C SER A 470 18.17 -19.45 31.48
N ASP A 471 17.98 -19.22 30.19
CA ASP A 471 16.83 -18.50 29.65
C ASP A 471 15.66 -19.47 29.41
N ASN A 472 14.43 -19.05 29.73
CA ASN A 472 13.23 -19.82 29.45
C ASN A 472 12.15 -18.89 28.90
N PHE A 473 12.19 -18.67 27.58
CA PHE A 473 11.27 -17.80 26.88
C PHE A 473 10.00 -18.58 26.48
N THR A 474 8.86 -18.04 26.88
CA THR A 474 7.53 -18.53 26.51
C THR A 474 6.87 -17.53 25.56
N LEU A 475 6.48 -18.01 24.39
CA LEU A 475 5.62 -17.33 23.46
C LEU A 475 4.15 -17.68 23.76
N ASN A 476 3.38 -16.71 24.25
CA ASN A 476 1.94 -16.82 24.39
C ASN A 476 1.24 -16.25 23.16
N ILE A 477 0.42 -17.06 22.51
CA ILE A 477 -0.48 -16.65 21.43
C ILE A 477 -1.90 -16.67 21.96
N SER A 478 -2.54 -15.50 21.98
CA SER A 478 -3.89 -15.31 22.50
C SER A 478 -4.68 -14.32 21.67
N ASN A 479 -6.01 -14.34 21.84
CA ASN A 479 -6.89 -13.34 21.22
C ASN A 479 -6.58 -11.94 21.75
N ASP A 480 -6.51 -10.95 20.85
CA ASP A 480 -6.18 -9.57 21.21
C ASP A 480 -7.40 -8.80 21.75
N THR A 481 -7.69 -9.00 23.03
CA THR A 481 -8.82 -8.33 23.70
C THR A 481 -8.66 -6.81 23.81
N SER A 482 -7.41 -6.35 23.93
CA SER A 482 -7.03 -4.93 23.93
C SER A 482 -7.28 -4.27 22.58
N GLY A 483 -6.86 -4.94 21.50
CA GLY A 483 -7.12 -4.50 20.12
C GLY A 483 -8.60 -4.39 19.82
N VAL A 484 -9.38 -5.42 20.16
CA VAL A 484 -10.85 -5.40 20.00
C VAL A 484 -11.49 -4.24 20.77
N SER A 485 -11.02 -3.95 21.98
CA SER A 485 -11.52 -2.82 22.78
C SER A 485 -11.20 -1.47 22.15
N SER A 486 -10.00 -1.31 21.58
CA SER A 486 -9.62 -0.10 20.84
C SER A 486 -10.45 0.09 19.56
N THR A 487 -10.64 -0.99 18.80
CA THR A 487 -11.47 -1.03 17.59
C THR A 487 -12.93 -0.69 17.91
N ALA A 488 -13.51 -1.28 18.96
CA ALA A 488 -14.87 -0.99 19.41
C ALA A 488 -15.03 0.48 19.83
N ASN A 489 -14.06 1.05 20.56
CA ASN A 489 -14.07 2.47 20.92
C ASN A 489 -13.98 3.38 19.70
N THR A 490 -13.17 3.01 18.71
CA THR A 490 -13.04 3.75 17.44
C THR A 490 -14.38 3.74 16.68
N PHE A 491 -15.03 2.59 16.61
CA PHE A 491 -16.37 2.45 16.02
C PHE A 491 -17.41 3.35 16.72
N VAL A 492 -17.50 3.28 18.06
CA VAL A 492 -18.41 4.10 18.86
C VAL A 492 -18.12 5.59 18.67
N SER A 493 -16.84 5.98 18.68
CA SER A 493 -16.43 7.38 18.52
C SER A 493 -16.75 7.92 17.13
N ALA A 494 -16.57 7.11 16.08
CA ALA A 494 -16.91 7.49 14.72
C ALA A 494 -18.42 7.75 14.56
N TYR A 495 -19.27 6.87 15.12
CA TYR A 495 -20.71 7.09 15.13
C TYR A 495 -21.09 8.34 15.95
N ASN A 496 -20.51 8.52 17.13
CA ASN A 496 -20.81 9.66 18.00
C ASN A 496 -20.40 11.00 17.36
N ALA A 497 -19.32 11.03 16.60
CA ALA A 497 -18.92 12.20 15.82
C ALA A 497 -19.95 12.52 14.73
N LEU A 498 -20.48 11.50 14.05
CA LEU A 498 -21.55 11.67 13.06
C LEU A 498 -22.84 12.17 13.71
N GLU A 499 -23.31 11.51 14.78
CA GLU A 499 -24.51 11.92 15.53
C GLU A 499 -24.37 13.37 15.99
N LYS A 500 -23.25 13.76 16.59
CA LYS A 500 -22.99 15.14 17.04
C LYS A 500 -23.06 16.14 15.88
N ALA A 501 -22.49 15.82 14.73
CA ALA A 501 -22.56 16.67 13.55
C ALA A 501 -24.01 16.82 13.06
N ILE A 502 -24.76 15.71 12.99
CA ILE A 502 -26.16 15.72 12.56
C ILE A 502 -27.03 16.48 13.55
N THR A 503 -26.91 16.22 14.85
CA THR A 503 -27.64 16.94 15.89
C THR A 503 -27.36 18.44 15.80
N GLY A 504 -26.12 18.86 15.57
CA GLY A 504 -25.79 20.27 15.36
C GLY A 504 -26.51 20.90 14.15
N LEU A 505 -26.69 20.13 13.08
CA LEU A 505 -27.38 20.57 11.87
C LEU A 505 -28.92 20.49 11.98
N THR A 506 -29.46 19.70 12.90
CA THR A 506 -30.92 19.49 13.05
C THR A 506 -31.51 20.07 14.34
N GLN A 507 -30.70 20.69 15.20
CA GLN A 507 -31.16 21.20 16.49
C GLN A 507 -32.23 22.29 16.32
N GLN A 508 -33.29 22.20 17.12
CA GLN A 508 -34.24 23.29 17.34
C GLN A 508 -34.11 23.78 18.77
N THR A 509 -33.86 25.07 18.93
CA THR A 509 -33.82 25.72 20.24
C THR A 509 -35.11 26.51 20.42
N PRO A 510 -36.02 26.08 21.32
CA PRO A 510 -37.24 26.81 21.62
C PRO A 510 -36.92 28.23 22.10
N SER A 511 -37.75 29.21 21.71
CA SER A 511 -37.63 30.57 22.23
C SER A 511 -37.89 30.58 23.74
N THR A 512 -37.05 31.30 24.48
CA THR A 512 -37.27 31.59 25.91
C THR A 512 -38.35 32.63 26.15
N THR A 513 -38.83 33.30 25.10
CA THR A 513 -39.91 34.29 25.15
C THR A 513 -41.18 33.75 24.49
N LEU A 514 -42.29 33.74 25.21
CA LEU A 514 -43.60 33.36 24.67
C LEU A 514 -43.96 34.23 23.46
N GLY A 515 -44.41 33.59 22.38
CA GLY A 515 -44.85 34.27 21.16
C GLY A 515 -43.74 34.57 20.14
N GLN A 516 -42.48 34.25 20.42
CA GLN A 516 -41.38 34.39 19.45
C GLN A 516 -40.94 33.02 18.90
N ALA A 517 -40.53 33.00 17.62
CA ALA A 517 -39.95 31.82 17.01
C ALA A 517 -38.56 31.54 17.62
N GLY A 518 -38.28 30.28 17.95
CA GLY A 518 -36.96 29.84 18.38
C GLY A 518 -35.95 29.79 17.24
N SER A 519 -34.67 29.58 17.56
CA SER A 519 -33.62 29.36 16.56
C SER A 519 -33.65 27.91 16.08
N SER A 520 -33.68 27.69 14.77
CA SER A 520 -33.62 26.35 14.18
C SER A 520 -32.41 26.23 13.27
N SER A 521 -31.64 25.15 13.41
CA SER A 521 -30.57 24.83 12.47
C SER A 521 -31.14 24.56 11.07
N PRO A 522 -30.35 24.78 9.99
CA PRO A 522 -30.87 24.73 8.63
C PRO A 522 -31.56 23.41 8.25
N LEU A 523 -31.13 22.27 8.82
CA LEU A 523 -31.69 20.95 8.49
C LEU A 523 -32.73 20.45 9.50
N ALA A 524 -33.17 21.28 10.44
CA ALA A 524 -34.05 20.86 11.54
C ALA A 524 -35.40 20.26 11.09
N SER A 525 -35.89 20.65 9.93
CA SER A 525 -37.16 20.16 9.37
C SER A 525 -36.97 19.27 8.13
N GLU A 526 -35.74 18.85 7.85
CA GLU A 526 -35.44 18.02 6.68
C GLU A 526 -35.74 16.54 6.94
N SER A 527 -36.77 16.02 6.28
CA SER A 527 -37.20 14.62 6.41
C SER A 527 -36.15 13.62 5.89
N SER A 528 -35.32 14.04 4.93
CA SER A 528 -34.25 13.21 4.38
C SER A 528 -33.17 12.89 5.43
N VAL A 529 -32.82 13.86 6.28
CA VAL A 529 -31.85 13.65 7.37
C VAL A 529 -32.42 12.68 8.40
N GLN A 530 -33.70 12.82 8.74
CA GLN A 530 -34.39 11.87 9.64
C GLN A 530 -34.47 10.45 9.05
N SER A 531 -34.64 10.33 7.73
CA SER A 531 -34.63 9.03 7.04
C SER A 531 -33.26 8.38 7.10
N ILE A 532 -32.18 9.13 6.84
CA ILE A 532 -30.78 8.67 6.98
C ILE A 532 -30.54 8.16 8.40
N MET A 533 -30.92 8.94 9.42
CA MET A 533 -30.75 8.56 10.82
C MET A 533 -31.51 7.29 11.19
N THR A 534 -32.75 7.17 10.76
CA THR A 534 -33.57 5.97 11.01
C THR A 534 -32.95 4.74 10.36
N GLN A 535 -32.48 4.85 9.11
CA GLN A 535 -31.84 3.75 8.41
C GLN A 535 -30.52 3.33 9.08
N LEU A 536 -29.67 4.28 9.51
CA LEU A 536 -28.43 3.99 10.23
C LEU A 536 -28.71 3.31 11.58
N ARG A 537 -29.68 3.81 12.36
CA ARG A 537 -30.07 3.20 13.63
C ARG A 537 -30.63 1.79 13.44
N ASN A 538 -31.47 1.57 12.42
CA ASN A 538 -31.99 0.24 12.12
C ASN A 538 -30.89 -0.74 11.72
N ALA A 539 -29.87 -0.27 10.98
CA ALA A 539 -28.71 -1.11 10.65
C ALA A 539 -27.88 -1.48 11.90
N LEU A 540 -27.79 -0.60 12.90
CA LEU A 540 -27.10 -0.84 14.17
C LEU A 540 -27.89 -1.73 15.15
N LEU A 541 -29.23 -1.61 15.13
CA LEU A 541 -30.14 -2.42 15.94
C LEU A 541 -30.45 -3.79 15.32
N GLY A 542 -30.02 -4.01 14.08
CA GLY A 542 -30.22 -5.27 13.38
C GLY A 542 -29.57 -6.45 14.12
N SER A 543 -30.26 -7.59 14.12
CA SER A 543 -29.71 -8.84 14.63
C SER A 543 -28.94 -9.56 13.53
N VAL A 544 -27.74 -10.04 13.84
CA VAL A 544 -26.91 -10.86 12.95
C VAL A 544 -26.94 -12.30 13.43
N ALA A 545 -27.36 -13.22 12.55
CA ALA A 545 -27.35 -14.64 12.85
C ALA A 545 -25.91 -15.21 12.78
N GLY A 546 -25.62 -16.24 13.59
CA GLY A 546 -24.36 -17.00 13.49
C GLY A 546 -23.23 -16.59 14.44
N GLY A 547 -23.48 -15.70 15.41
CA GLY A 547 -22.48 -15.29 16.40
C GLY A 547 -22.43 -16.13 17.68
N ASN A 548 -22.88 -17.39 17.65
CA ASN A 548 -22.79 -18.33 18.79
C ASN A 548 -23.29 -17.74 20.14
N GLY A 549 -24.43 -17.05 20.13
CA GLY A 549 -25.01 -16.36 21.29
C GLY A 549 -24.81 -14.83 21.31
N ILE A 550 -23.94 -14.29 20.46
CA ILE A 550 -23.84 -12.85 20.19
C ILE A 550 -24.63 -12.57 18.91
N SER A 551 -25.71 -11.79 18.99
CA SER A 551 -26.52 -11.46 17.81
C SER A 551 -26.70 -9.95 17.62
N SER A 552 -26.37 -9.14 18.62
CA SER A 552 -26.57 -7.70 18.62
C SER A 552 -25.37 -6.95 19.21
N LEU A 553 -25.26 -5.66 18.90
CA LEU A 553 -24.26 -4.78 19.53
C LEU A 553 -24.41 -4.72 21.06
N THR A 554 -25.64 -4.87 21.56
CA THR A 554 -25.91 -4.84 23.00
C THR A 554 -25.31 -6.05 23.74
N ASP A 555 -25.17 -7.19 23.06
CA ASP A 555 -24.57 -8.41 23.65
C ASP A 555 -23.07 -8.24 23.92
N ILE A 556 -22.41 -7.39 23.12
CA ILE A 556 -20.99 -7.03 23.30
C ILE A 556 -20.80 -5.73 24.10
N GLY A 557 -21.88 -5.19 24.67
CA GLY A 557 -21.84 -3.99 25.52
C GLY A 557 -21.88 -2.66 24.77
N ILE A 558 -22.19 -2.64 23.47
CA ILE A 558 -22.39 -1.39 22.71
C ILE A 558 -23.89 -1.09 22.64
N GLY A 559 -24.32 0.04 23.19
CA GLY A 559 -25.74 0.40 23.27
C GLY A 559 -26.02 1.88 23.01
N PHE A 560 -27.27 2.18 22.66
CA PHE A 560 -27.73 3.56 22.46
C PHE A 560 -28.08 4.25 23.79
N GLN A 561 -27.69 5.51 23.87
CA GLN A 561 -28.03 6.43 24.94
C GLN A 561 -29.26 7.26 24.58
N LYS A 562 -29.85 7.95 25.56
CA LYS A 562 -31.07 8.77 25.38
C LYS A 562 -30.88 9.94 24.40
N ASP A 563 -29.65 10.39 24.21
CA ASP A 563 -29.29 11.48 23.29
C ASP A 563 -29.01 11.00 21.85
N GLY A 564 -29.14 9.69 21.58
CA GLY A 564 -28.88 9.09 20.28
C GLY A 564 -27.43 8.63 20.07
N THR A 565 -26.51 8.94 20.99
CA THR A 565 -25.11 8.47 20.93
C THR A 565 -24.98 7.00 21.33
N LEU A 566 -23.86 6.37 20.97
CA LEU A 566 -23.47 5.04 21.41
C LEU A 566 -22.54 5.11 22.63
N ALA A 567 -22.68 4.15 23.54
CA ALA A 567 -21.78 3.93 24.67
C ALA A 567 -21.24 2.50 24.66
N LEU A 568 -20.00 2.32 25.12
CA LEU A 568 -19.35 1.03 25.28
C LEU A 568 -19.21 0.66 26.76
N ASP A 569 -19.78 -0.48 27.14
CA ASP A 569 -19.52 -1.17 28.40
C ASP A 569 -18.30 -2.07 28.25
N ALA A 570 -17.14 -1.59 28.70
CA ALA A 570 -15.86 -2.30 28.58
C ALA A 570 -15.85 -3.65 29.33
N ALA A 571 -16.62 -3.80 30.42
CA ALA A 571 -16.66 -5.04 31.18
C ALA A 571 -17.45 -6.13 30.42
N LYS A 572 -18.58 -5.75 29.80
CA LYS A 572 -19.33 -6.65 28.92
C LYS A 572 -18.55 -7.03 27.68
N LEU A 573 -17.85 -6.08 27.06
CA LEU A 573 -17.00 -6.38 25.91
C LEU A 573 -15.89 -7.36 26.28
N THR A 574 -15.21 -7.15 27.41
CA THR A 574 -14.16 -8.07 27.90
C THR A 574 -14.70 -9.48 28.15
N THR A 575 -15.89 -9.58 28.74
CA THR A 575 -16.58 -10.86 28.98
C THR A 575 -16.94 -11.56 27.67
N ALA A 576 -17.54 -10.83 26.72
CA ALA A 576 -17.89 -11.35 25.40
C ALA A 576 -16.64 -11.81 24.63
N THR A 577 -15.54 -11.05 24.72
CA THR A 577 -14.28 -11.34 24.02
C THR A 577 -13.59 -12.58 24.60
N THR A 578 -13.72 -12.80 25.90
CA THR A 578 -13.15 -13.99 26.57
C THR A 578 -13.97 -15.25 26.26
N ASN A 579 -15.30 -15.15 26.28
CA ASN A 579 -16.19 -16.31 26.15
C ASN A 579 -16.49 -16.69 24.70
N ASN A 580 -16.53 -15.72 23.77
CA ASN A 580 -16.95 -15.94 22.40
C ASN A 580 -16.33 -14.92 21.43
N PHE A 581 -15.00 -14.99 21.30
CA PHE A 581 -14.23 -14.12 20.42
C PHE A 581 -14.69 -14.19 18.95
N ALA A 582 -14.94 -15.39 18.44
CA ALA A 582 -15.39 -15.61 17.06
C ALA A 582 -16.78 -14.98 16.81
N GLY A 583 -17.67 -14.97 17.80
CA GLY A 583 -18.98 -14.35 17.71
C GLY A 583 -18.91 -12.83 17.52
N ILE A 584 -17.93 -12.16 18.13
CA ILE A 584 -17.71 -10.71 17.94
C ILE A 584 -17.30 -10.42 16.50
N ALA A 585 -16.32 -11.16 15.97
CA ALA A 585 -15.91 -11.01 14.58
C ALA A 585 -17.11 -11.20 13.63
N ASN A 586 -17.87 -12.29 13.81
CA ASN A 586 -19.06 -12.58 13.01
C ASN A 586 -20.12 -11.47 13.07
N LEU A 587 -20.35 -10.87 14.23
CA LEU A 587 -21.30 -9.75 14.40
C LEU A 587 -20.97 -8.57 13.47
N PHE A 588 -19.68 -8.23 13.35
CA PHE A 588 -19.25 -7.14 12.48
C PHE A 588 -19.12 -7.56 11.02
N THR A 589 -18.71 -8.80 10.73
CA THR A 589 -18.14 -9.16 9.42
C THR A 589 -18.93 -10.14 8.58
N SER A 590 -19.94 -10.83 9.15
CA SER A 590 -20.54 -12.03 8.52
C SER A 590 -20.79 -11.83 7.02
N THR A 591 -20.02 -12.60 6.24
CA THR A 591 -20.19 -12.84 4.82
C THR A 591 -20.49 -14.33 4.74
N SER A 592 -21.66 -14.68 4.21
CA SER A 592 -22.23 -16.04 4.05
C SER A 592 -21.45 -17.18 4.71
N GLY A 593 -21.97 -17.70 5.82
CA GLY A 593 -21.56 -19.03 6.27
C GLY A 593 -21.78 -20.08 5.16
N THR A 594 -21.01 -21.15 5.19
CA THR A 594 -21.38 -22.38 4.47
C THR A 594 -22.46 -23.10 5.26
N ASN A 595 -23.50 -23.58 4.59
CA ASN A 595 -24.37 -24.59 5.18
C ASN A 595 -23.55 -25.83 5.56
N ALA A 596 -24.09 -26.70 6.42
CA ALA A 596 -23.42 -27.95 6.83
C ALA A 596 -23.08 -28.90 5.65
N ASP A 597 -23.64 -28.65 4.47
CA ASP A 597 -23.40 -29.37 3.21
C ASP A 597 -22.33 -28.71 2.30
N GLY A 598 -21.66 -27.65 2.76
CA GLY A 598 -20.65 -26.94 1.99
C GLY A 598 -21.20 -25.99 0.93
N THR A 599 -22.52 -25.80 0.84
CA THR A 599 -23.14 -24.79 -0.03
C THR A 599 -23.09 -23.41 0.59
N ALA A 600 -23.00 -22.36 -0.23
CA ALA A 600 -23.06 -20.99 0.25
C ALA A 600 -24.46 -20.70 0.83
N ASN A 601 -24.53 -20.24 2.09
CA ASN A 601 -25.78 -19.78 2.69
C ASN A 601 -26.23 -18.48 1.99
N THR A 602 -27.21 -18.61 1.10
CA THR A 602 -27.83 -17.51 0.33
C THR A 602 -28.83 -16.68 1.15
N THR A 603 -29.06 -17.06 2.40
CA THR A 603 -29.85 -16.33 3.41
C THR A 603 -28.99 -15.51 4.38
N GLY A 604 -27.68 -15.43 4.15
CA GLY A 604 -26.72 -14.81 5.07
C GLY A 604 -26.96 -13.31 5.27
N THR A 605 -27.36 -12.93 6.48
CA THR A 605 -27.37 -11.53 6.94
C THR A 605 -25.93 -11.02 6.96
N ASN A 606 -25.65 -10.01 6.13
CA ASN A 606 -24.41 -9.23 6.21
C ASN A 606 -24.13 -8.79 7.65
N GLY A 607 -22.86 -8.81 8.07
CA GLY A 607 -22.44 -8.24 9.35
C GLY A 607 -22.76 -6.74 9.46
N ILE A 608 -22.81 -6.22 10.69
CA ILE A 608 -23.20 -4.83 10.97
C ILE A 608 -22.29 -3.84 10.23
N LEU A 609 -20.99 -4.11 10.18
CA LEU A 609 -20.03 -3.23 9.52
C LEU A 609 -20.26 -3.17 8.00
N THR A 610 -20.42 -4.34 7.37
CA THR A 610 -20.69 -4.44 5.92
C THR A 610 -22.00 -3.77 5.54
N ASN A 611 -23.04 -3.92 6.37
CA ASN A 611 -24.32 -3.24 6.17
C ASN A 611 -24.19 -1.72 6.27
N LEU A 612 -23.49 -1.23 7.29
CA LEU A 612 -23.25 0.21 7.47
C LEU A 612 -22.43 0.79 6.33
N GLN A 613 -21.37 0.11 5.89
CA GLN A 613 -20.57 0.53 4.74
C GLN A 613 -21.42 0.61 3.48
N THR A 614 -22.25 -0.42 3.20
CA THR A 614 -23.16 -0.43 2.05
C THR A 614 -24.15 0.74 2.10
N LEU A 615 -24.75 0.98 3.27
CA LEU A 615 -25.73 2.04 3.46
C LEU A 615 -25.11 3.44 3.29
N VAL A 616 -23.97 3.69 3.95
CA VAL A 616 -23.24 4.95 3.87
C VAL A 616 -22.75 5.22 2.45
N ASN A 617 -22.24 4.19 1.76
CA ASN A 617 -21.86 4.28 0.35
C ASN A 617 -23.06 4.67 -0.52
N GLY A 618 -24.23 4.09 -0.28
CA GLY A 618 -25.47 4.43 -0.97
C GLY A 618 -25.91 5.89 -0.76
N PHE A 619 -25.70 6.45 0.43
CA PHE A 619 -26.01 7.86 0.70
C PHE A 619 -25.07 8.84 -0.02
N LEU A 620 -23.79 8.46 -0.17
CA LEU A 620 -22.74 9.28 -0.79
C LEU A 620 -22.57 9.09 -2.30
N ALA A 621 -23.17 8.03 -2.86
CA ALA A 621 -23.10 7.71 -4.28
C ALA A 621 -23.66 8.85 -5.16
N ASP A 622 -23.21 8.90 -6.41
CA ASP A 622 -23.83 9.78 -7.43
C ASP A 622 -25.27 9.31 -7.67
N GLY A 623 -26.24 10.23 -7.59
CA GLY A 623 -27.66 9.88 -7.54
C GLY A 623 -28.18 9.40 -6.17
N GLY A 624 -27.34 9.39 -5.13
CA GLY A 624 -27.75 9.12 -3.74
C GLY A 624 -28.62 10.23 -3.15
N ILE A 625 -29.16 10.01 -1.95
CA ILE A 625 -30.10 10.95 -1.30
C ILE A 625 -29.50 12.35 -1.07
N ILE A 626 -28.21 12.44 -0.75
CA ILE A 626 -27.54 13.72 -0.50
C ILE A 626 -27.31 14.48 -1.80
N ASP A 627 -26.85 13.77 -2.84
CA ASP A 627 -26.56 14.34 -4.15
C ASP A 627 -27.86 14.84 -4.82
N THR A 628 -28.91 14.01 -4.84
CA THR A 628 -30.22 14.38 -5.40
C THR A 628 -30.82 15.60 -4.72
N LYS A 629 -30.75 15.69 -3.38
CA LYS A 629 -31.21 16.87 -2.63
C LYS A 629 -30.38 18.11 -2.93
N THR A 630 -29.06 17.97 -2.99
CA THR A 630 -28.15 19.09 -3.30
C THR A 630 -28.41 19.64 -4.70
N LYS A 631 -28.49 18.77 -5.72
CA LYS A 631 -28.82 19.17 -7.10
C LYS A 631 -30.20 19.83 -7.20
N GLY A 632 -31.20 19.31 -6.48
CA GLY A 632 -32.53 19.89 -6.41
C GLY A 632 -32.57 21.30 -5.80
N LEU A 633 -31.81 21.52 -4.72
CA LEU A 633 -31.67 22.83 -4.09
C LEU A 633 -30.92 23.83 -5.00
N GLN A 634 -29.86 23.38 -5.67
CA GLN A 634 -29.12 24.20 -6.65
C GLN A 634 -30.01 24.62 -7.82
N ALA A 635 -30.84 23.71 -8.34
CA ALA A 635 -31.82 24.04 -9.37
C ALA A 635 -32.85 25.07 -8.88
N SER A 636 -33.35 24.92 -7.65
CA SER A 636 -34.29 25.86 -7.03
C SER A 636 -33.66 27.24 -6.81
N LEU A 637 -32.41 27.29 -6.38
CA LEU A 637 -31.62 28.52 -6.24
C LEU A 637 -31.43 29.20 -7.60
N LYS A 638 -31.10 28.44 -8.65
CA LYS A 638 -30.97 28.98 -10.01
C LYS A 638 -32.27 29.62 -10.48
N ILE A 639 -33.40 28.94 -10.31
CA ILE A 639 -34.72 29.48 -10.69
C ILE A 639 -35.03 30.77 -9.91
N ASN A 640 -34.70 30.83 -8.62
CA ASN A 640 -34.90 32.03 -7.82
C ASN A 640 -34.00 33.19 -8.30
N SER A 641 -32.72 32.93 -8.58
CA SER A 641 -31.77 33.92 -9.11
C SER A 641 -32.20 34.45 -10.49
N ASP A 642 -32.69 33.59 -11.37
CA ASP A 642 -33.25 33.99 -12.67
C ASP A 642 -34.46 34.93 -12.47
N ARG A 643 -35.34 34.65 -11.50
CA ARG A 643 -36.47 35.55 -11.15
C ARG A 643 -36.02 36.89 -10.60
N GLN A 644 -35.02 36.93 -9.73
CA GLN A 644 -34.45 38.19 -9.22
C GLN A 644 -33.88 39.04 -10.36
N THR A 645 -33.18 38.41 -11.30
CA THR A 645 -32.61 39.09 -12.48
C THR A 645 -33.70 39.72 -13.35
N VAL A 646 -34.80 38.99 -13.60
CA VAL A 646 -35.96 39.51 -14.35
C VAL A 646 -36.60 40.69 -13.64
N ILE A 647 -36.81 40.62 -12.32
CA ILE A 647 -37.41 41.71 -11.55
C ILE A 647 -36.47 42.92 -11.50
N ASN A 648 -35.17 42.73 -11.30
CA ASN A 648 -34.17 43.81 -11.34
C ASN A 648 -34.17 44.54 -12.69
N THR A 649 -34.26 43.79 -13.80
CA THR A 649 -34.38 44.37 -15.13
C THR A 649 -35.67 45.18 -15.26
N ARG A 650 -36.78 44.68 -14.73
CA ARG A 650 -38.06 45.40 -14.71
C ARG A 650 -37.98 46.68 -13.89
N LEU A 651 -37.36 46.63 -12.71
CA LEU A 651 -37.16 47.78 -11.84
C LEU A 651 -36.32 48.86 -12.52
N SER A 652 -35.22 48.48 -13.20
CA SER A 652 -34.41 49.43 -13.97
C SER A 652 -35.23 50.13 -15.06
N ASN A 653 -36.03 49.38 -15.81
CA ASN A 653 -36.90 49.96 -16.84
C ASN A 653 -37.97 50.88 -16.23
N MET A 654 -38.55 50.51 -15.08
CA MET A 654 -39.52 51.35 -14.37
C MET A 654 -38.88 52.63 -13.83
N GLN A 655 -37.65 52.56 -13.32
CA GLN A 655 -36.88 53.72 -12.88
C GLN A 655 -36.69 54.72 -14.04
N ASP A 656 -36.31 54.23 -15.22
CA ASP A 656 -36.17 55.06 -16.42
C ASP A 656 -37.50 55.69 -16.84
N GLN A 657 -38.59 54.91 -16.81
CA GLN A 657 -39.93 55.41 -17.12
C GLN A 657 -40.39 56.50 -16.15
N TYR A 658 -40.28 56.27 -14.84
CA TYR A 658 -40.64 57.26 -13.82
C TYR A 658 -39.77 58.51 -13.93
N THR A 659 -38.46 58.35 -14.13
CA THR A 659 -37.55 59.50 -14.32
C THR A 659 -37.97 60.34 -15.52
N ASN A 660 -38.28 59.73 -16.66
CA ASN A 660 -38.75 60.44 -17.84
C ASN A 660 -40.12 61.13 -17.62
N GLN A 661 -41.09 60.43 -16.99
CA GLN A 661 -42.42 60.99 -16.71
C GLN A 661 -42.36 62.19 -15.76
N PHE A 662 -41.60 62.08 -14.67
CA PHE A 662 -41.46 63.15 -13.70
C PHE A 662 -40.64 64.33 -14.23
N ASN A 663 -39.63 64.08 -15.07
CA ASN A 663 -38.93 65.15 -15.77
C ASN A 663 -39.86 65.89 -16.74
N ALA A 664 -40.69 65.17 -17.51
CA ALA A 664 -41.68 65.80 -18.39
C ALA A 664 -42.72 66.62 -17.61
N LEU A 665 -43.20 66.10 -16.48
CA LEU A 665 -44.08 66.83 -15.56
C LEU A 665 -43.41 68.08 -14.98
N ASN A 666 -42.12 68.01 -14.66
CA ASN A 666 -41.37 69.15 -14.14
C ASN A 666 -41.25 70.27 -15.20
N VAL A 667 -41.05 69.90 -16.47
CA VAL A 667 -41.04 70.83 -17.61
C VAL A 667 -42.42 71.45 -17.82
N THR A 668 -43.51 70.68 -17.77
CA THR A 668 -44.86 71.23 -17.90
C THR A 668 -45.21 72.16 -16.74
N LEU A 669 -44.87 71.81 -15.50
CA LEU A 669 -45.04 72.66 -14.32
C LEU A 669 -44.24 73.96 -14.42
N ALA A 670 -42.99 73.90 -14.89
CA ALA A 670 -42.19 75.09 -15.14
C ALA A 670 -42.83 75.98 -16.23
N SER A 671 -43.36 75.39 -17.31
CA SER A 671 -44.09 76.12 -18.35
C SER A 671 -45.38 76.76 -17.83
N MET A 672 -46.13 76.07 -16.97
CA MET A 672 -47.33 76.60 -16.31
C MET A 672 -46.98 77.73 -15.35
N ALA A 673 -45.91 77.60 -14.56
CA ALA A 673 -45.42 78.65 -13.69
C ALA A 673 -44.97 79.89 -14.48
N SER A 674 -44.30 79.70 -15.62
CA SER A 674 -43.94 80.80 -16.51
C SER A 674 -45.16 81.48 -17.14
N THR A 675 -46.17 80.70 -17.54
CA THR A 675 -47.44 81.21 -18.07
C THR A 675 -48.23 81.96 -17.00
N GLN A 676 -48.27 81.44 -15.77
CA GLN A 676 -48.89 82.10 -14.63
C GLN A 676 -48.18 83.41 -14.30
N SER A 677 -46.85 83.42 -14.29
CA SER A 677 -46.06 84.64 -14.08
C SER A 677 -46.35 85.67 -15.17
N TYR A 678 -46.37 85.25 -16.44
CA TYR A 678 -46.74 86.08 -17.59
C TYR A 678 -48.17 86.65 -17.47
N LEU A 679 -49.15 85.81 -17.14
CA LEU A 679 -50.54 86.23 -16.94
C LEU A 679 -50.69 87.18 -15.74
N THR A 680 -49.97 86.93 -14.64
CA THR A 680 -49.96 87.82 -13.46
C THR A 680 -49.38 89.18 -13.82
N GLN A 681 -48.33 89.20 -14.66
CA GLN A 681 -47.69 90.43 -15.11
C GLN A 681 -48.56 91.20 -16.11
N GLN A 682 -49.28 90.50 -17.00
CA GLN A 682 -50.32 91.07 -17.86
C GLN A 682 -51.50 91.64 -17.05
N LEU A 683 -51.97 90.91 -16.02
CA LEU A 683 -53.09 91.33 -15.17
C LEU A 683 -52.70 92.55 -14.30
N ALA A 684 -51.46 92.62 -13.82
CA ALA A 684 -50.92 93.77 -13.11
C ALA A 684 -50.79 95.02 -14.01
N ASN A 685 -50.65 94.83 -15.32
CA ASN A 685 -50.57 95.89 -16.32
C ASN A 685 -51.93 96.32 -16.88
N LEU A 686 -53.05 95.72 -16.44
CA LEU A 686 -54.39 96.23 -16.78
C LEU A 686 -54.63 97.57 -16.04
N PRO A 687 -55.04 98.64 -16.74
CA PRO A 687 -55.36 99.90 -16.10
C PRO A 687 -56.55 99.73 -15.15
N LYS A 688 -56.40 100.19 -13.90
CA LYS A 688 -57.51 100.23 -12.93
C LYS A 688 -58.63 101.07 -13.52
N ALA A 689 -59.81 100.48 -13.71
CA ALA A 689 -61.00 101.22 -14.09
C ALA A 689 -61.31 102.26 -13.01
N SER A 690 -61.24 103.53 -13.42
CA SER A 690 -61.59 104.73 -12.65
C SER A 690 -63.09 104.91 -12.50
#